data_AF-A0A967ELP7-F1
#
_entry.id   AF-A0A967ELP7-F1
#
_cell.length_a   1.000
_cell.length_b   1.000
_cell.length_c   1.000
_cell.angle_alpha   90.00
_cell.angle_beta   90.00
_cell.angle_gamma   90.00
#
_symmetry.space_group_name_H-M   'P 1'
#
loop_
_entity.id
_entity.type
_entity.pdbx_description
1 polymer ?
#
loop_
_entity_poly.entity_id
_entity_poly.type
_entity_poly.pdbx_seq_one_letter_code
_entity_poly.pdbx_strand_id
1 'polypeptide(L)'
;MKNNTIVYGSILTMFLTMGGSLIAQNNALNFDGSNDFIAVSNISLNGYTAVTFEAWVYPLSFNGVAEDYISNLTGHDDASGLLRIGDNDPSHMQENSRPQFAVVTTDGVDKCNATTMMYANTWYHLAGTYDGSNLKIYVNGNLEDTEPHTGSISTTETSINIGGPNSSSRFFDGIVDEVRIWNTARSETEIRQNMYKELTGGESGLVAYYNLNETTGTVADNSEGTSSLDGSLTNMAGTEWLTSNAIFGPKNYLDFNGTSNYVDIPSDASFNNTTFSVEFWLKMDDTPASWDGIIDKGRYNPFQDWYFLAINGTLGAMFGVPGIGEIWFGINDNNWHHVAGTCDGTESKVYLDGKLQGTATGTYTVSTNGIRIGYTLTPWYFLNGGIDELRIWSDVRTATEIRENMCKNITGNESGLAAYYTFDYDYSPGTVLADYSGNGNDGTLINSPNWTNSTAYNTWLNTDDNSWTDTENWGLHTEPSSTDNIGIFHYIGGTSPISSTTSVQNFIVDDTFTLNADASVSDNLILESDLDLNGQTITLGSSATLIEGNGRLYGSSGTITTARVLSNITAENVGGLGAEITTTADMGGTIITRGHAAQSGSIQRYFDITPTNNSGLNATLVFHYFDAELNGQNESTLELFRSVDAGSNWTKIGGTVNTVANTVTLSPIDAFSLWTSAQNDNALPVELASFTVENKMHGVLCKWTTESEIENLGFILERKLEGANWTEIVSYKTDNGLMGQGTISYPTEYEYLVHL
;
A
#
# COMPACT_ATOMS: atom_id res chain seq x y z
N MET A 1 17.46 -7.20 -61.49
CA MET A 1 18.53 -7.63 -60.58
C MET A 1 18.50 -6.73 -59.35
N LYS A 2 19.04 -7.22 -58.22
CA LYS A 2 19.40 -6.57 -56.94
C LYS A 2 19.39 -5.02 -56.90
N ASN A 3 19.00 -4.35 -55.80
CA ASN A 3 18.51 -4.77 -54.48
C ASN A 3 17.79 -3.58 -53.80
N ASN A 4 16.98 -3.88 -52.76
CA ASN A 4 16.68 -3.16 -51.50
C ASN A 4 16.78 -1.61 -51.43
N THR A 5 15.93 -0.89 -50.69
CA THR A 5 15.24 -1.29 -49.44
C THR A 5 13.88 -0.60 -49.31
N ILE A 6 12.85 -1.34 -48.91
CA ILE A 6 11.63 -0.78 -48.32
C ILE A 6 11.70 -1.08 -46.83
N VAL A 7 11.69 -0.03 -45.99
CA VAL A 7 11.59 -0.20 -44.54
C VAL A 7 10.11 -0.40 -44.23
N TYR A 8 9.71 -1.65 -44.01
CA TYR A 8 8.45 -1.91 -43.32
C TYR A 8 8.66 -1.56 -41.84
N GLY A 9 8.00 -0.50 -41.39
CA GLY A 9 7.85 -0.24 -39.96
C GLY A 9 6.98 -1.34 -39.36
N SER A 10 7.63 -2.35 -38.78
CA SER A 10 6.95 -3.34 -37.96
C SER A 10 6.45 -2.63 -36.69
N ILE A 11 5.17 -2.24 -36.71
CA ILE A 11 4.44 -1.95 -35.47
C ILE A 11 4.41 -3.27 -34.71
N LEU A 12 5.32 -3.40 -33.76
CA LEU A 12 5.21 -4.40 -32.71
C LEU A 12 4.04 -3.94 -31.84
N THR A 13 2.83 -4.38 -32.18
CA THR A 13 1.70 -4.33 -31.26
C THR A 13 2.03 -5.29 -30.13
N MET A 14 2.79 -4.78 -29.17
CA MET A 14 3.01 -5.43 -27.89
C MET A 14 1.65 -5.45 -27.21
N PHE A 15 0.92 -6.55 -27.41
CA PHE A 15 -0.11 -6.95 -26.48
C PHE A 15 0.62 -7.18 -25.16
N LEU A 16 0.65 -6.13 -24.34
CA LEU A 16 0.80 -6.29 -22.91
C LEU A 16 -0.47 -7.02 -22.47
N THR A 17 -0.43 -8.34 -22.56
CA THR A 17 -1.32 -9.17 -21.77
C THR A 17 -0.92 -8.89 -20.33
N MET A 18 -1.59 -7.91 -19.73
CA MET A 18 -1.80 -7.92 -18.30
C MET A 18 -2.61 -9.18 -18.01
N GLY A 19 -1.89 -10.30 -17.89
CA GLY A 19 -2.26 -11.32 -16.94
C GLY A 19 -2.10 -10.67 -15.58
N GLY A 20 -3.10 -9.87 -15.19
CA GLY A 20 -3.43 -9.74 -13.78
C GLY A 20 -3.78 -11.16 -13.36
N SER A 21 -2.81 -11.84 -12.76
CA SER A 21 -3.13 -13.05 -12.01
C SER A 21 -4.10 -12.60 -10.93
N LEU A 22 -5.29 -13.20 -10.92
CA LEU A 22 -6.24 -13.02 -9.84
C LEU A 22 -5.70 -13.83 -8.66
N ILE A 23 -4.66 -13.31 -8.02
CA ILE A 23 -4.12 -13.85 -6.78
C ILE A 23 -5.18 -13.54 -5.72
N ALA A 24 -6.05 -14.53 -5.48
CA ALA A 24 -6.87 -14.56 -4.27
C ALA A 24 -5.94 -14.51 -3.06
N GLN A 25 -6.28 -13.69 -2.07
CA GLN A 25 -5.27 -13.23 -1.13
C GLN A 25 -5.15 -14.20 0.04
N ASN A 26 -3.92 -14.66 0.28
CA ASN A 26 -3.45 -15.34 1.49
C ASN A 26 -4.55 -16.12 2.20
N ASN A 27 -4.99 -17.23 1.61
CA ASN A 27 -5.86 -18.20 2.27
C ASN A 27 -5.05 -19.42 2.70
N ALA A 28 -5.68 -20.27 3.49
CA ALA A 28 -5.15 -21.57 3.89
C ALA A 28 -6.31 -22.55 4.02
N LEU A 29 -5.97 -23.84 4.09
CA LEU A 29 -6.96 -24.91 4.15
C LEU A 29 -7.00 -25.56 5.54
N ASN A 30 -8.20 -25.70 6.11
CA ASN A 30 -8.41 -26.36 7.39
C ASN A 30 -8.77 -27.85 7.23
N PHE A 31 -8.22 -28.71 8.09
CA PHE A 31 -8.37 -30.17 8.06
C PHE A 31 -8.97 -30.69 9.39
N ASP A 32 -10.00 -31.54 9.32
CA ASP A 32 -10.81 -31.97 10.49
C ASP A 32 -10.18 -33.01 11.45
N GLY A 33 -8.92 -33.37 11.27
CA GLY A 33 -8.25 -34.40 12.08
C GLY A 33 -8.81 -35.81 11.99
N SER A 34 -9.80 -36.05 11.12
CA SER A 34 -10.62 -37.28 11.15
C SER A 34 -10.67 -38.00 9.81
N ASN A 35 -10.82 -37.29 8.68
CA ASN A 35 -10.72 -37.88 7.35
C ASN A 35 -10.25 -36.94 6.21
N ASP A 36 -10.05 -35.64 6.45
CA ASP A 36 -9.65 -34.69 5.40
C ASP A 36 -8.20 -34.85 4.91
N PHE A 37 -7.98 -34.72 3.59
CA PHE A 37 -6.64 -34.56 3.00
C PHE A 37 -6.70 -34.05 1.55
N ILE A 38 -5.63 -33.40 1.10
CA ILE A 38 -5.38 -33.18 -0.33
C ILE A 38 -4.62 -34.39 -0.88
N ALA A 39 -5.11 -35.00 -1.96
CA ALA A 39 -4.48 -36.10 -2.65
C ALA A 39 -3.78 -35.62 -3.92
N VAL A 40 -2.44 -35.68 -3.96
CA VAL A 40 -1.61 -35.37 -5.13
C VAL A 40 -1.08 -36.66 -5.75
N SER A 41 -0.93 -36.69 -7.07
CA SER A 41 -0.41 -37.85 -7.81
C SER A 41 0.68 -37.46 -8.81
N ASN A 42 1.62 -38.38 -9.05
CA ASN A 42 2.72 -38.28 -10.02
C ASN A 42 3.89 -37.33 -9.66
N ILE A 43 4.05 -36.91 -8.40
CA ILE A 43 5.28 -36.25 -7.96
C ILE A 43 6.42 -37.29 -7.98
N SER A 44 7.38 -37.10 -8.91
CA SER A 44 8.45 -38.06 -9.19
C SER A 44 9.80 -37.56 -8.68
N LEU A 45 10.10 -37.81 -7.41
CA LEU A 45 11.38 -37.47 -6.76
C LEU A 45 12.43 -38.61 -6.86
N ASN A 46 12.12 -39.72 -7.53
CA ASN A 46 13.03 -40.86 -7.68
C ASN A 46 14.32 -40.53 -8.46
N GLY A 47 15.46 -40.91 -7.90
CA GLY A 47 16.79 -40.74 -8.51
C GLY A 47 17.46 -39.38 -8.28
N TYR A 48 16.76 -38.40 -7.69
CA TYR A 48 17.42 -37.18 -7.20
C TYR A 48 18.36 -37.52 -6.02
N THR A 49 19.31 -36.62 -5.75
CA THR A 49 20.26 -36.75 -4.62
C THR A 49 20.00 -35.74 -3.50
N ALA A 50 19.03 -34.85 -3.69
CA ALA A 50 18.58 -33.88 -2.70
C ALA A 50 17.06 -33.70 -2.80
N VAL A 51 16.43 -33.22 -1.72
CA VAL A 51 15.01 -32.87 -1.66
C VAL A 51 14.76 -31.87 -0.51
N THR A 52 13.75 -31.02 -0.63
CA THR A 52 13.19 -30.25 0.49
C THR A 52 11.67 -30.34 0.50
N PHE A 53 11.09 -30.50 1.67
CA PHE A 53 9.66 -30.30 1.94
C PHE A 53 9.54 -29.17 2.96
N GLU A 54 8.69 -28.18 2.70
CA GLU A 54 8.38 -27.10 3.64
C GLU A 54 6.90 -26.72 3.60
N ALA A 55 6.36 -26.26 4.73
CA ALA A 55 4.97 -25.83 4.89
C ALA A 55 4.79 -24.95 6.13
N TRP A 56 3.79 -24.07 6.12
CA TRP A 56 3.22 -23.46 7.32
C TRP A 56 2.11 -24.35 7.89
N VAL A 57 2.09 -24.55 9.21
CA VAL A 57 1.05 -25.34 9.89
C VAL A 57 0.58 -24.69 11.19
N TYR A 58 -0.72 -24.76 11.44
CA TYR A 58 -1.40 -24.27 12.66
C TYR A 58 -2.18 -25.43 13.28
N PRO A 59 -1.58 -26.22 14.21
CA PRO A 59 -2.27 -27.35 14.82
C PRO A 59 -3.41 -26.87 15.72
N LEU A 60 -4.63 -27.38 15.52
CA LEU A 60 -5.76 -27.20 16.43
C LEU A 60 -5.76 -28.26 17.54
N SER A 61 -5.27 -29.47 17.25
CA SER A 61 -4.85 -30.44 18.26
C SER A 61 -3.68 -31.32 17.78
N PHE A 62 -3.29 -32.29 18.60
CA PHE A 62 -2.24 -33.25 18.29
C PHE A 62 -2.73 -34.66 18.53
N ASN A 63 -2.44 -35.59 17.61
CA ASN A 63 -2.96 -36.95 17.67
C ASN A 63 -2.57 -37.65 18.99
N GLY A 64 -3.56 -38.17 19.70
CA GLY A 64 -3.44 -38.65 21.08
C GLY A 64 -3.73 -40.13 21.29
N VAL A 65 -3.95 -40.91 20.22
CA VAL A 65 -4.25 -42.34 20.36
C VAL A 65 -2.98 -43.13 20.70
N ALA A 66 -3.04 -43.93 21.77
CA ALA A 66 -1.87 -44.55 22.41
C ALA A 66 -1.14 -45.65 21.59
N GLU A 67 -1.49 -45.82 20.31
CA GLU A 67 -0.83 -46.74 19.37
C GLU A 67 -0.42 -46.03 18.05
N ASP A 68 -0.77 -44.75 17.84
CA ASP A 68 -0.40 -43.95 16.65
C ASP A 68 -0.40 -42.43 16.97
N TYR A 69 0.64 -41.93 17.62
CA TYR A 69 0.81 -40.52 18.04
C TYR A 69 1.31 -39.62 16.88
N ILE A 70 0.80 -39.82 15.67
CA ILE A 70 1.34 -39.18 14.46
C ILE A 70 0.24 -38.44 13.67
N SER A 71 0.54 -37.22 13.25
CA SER A 71 -0.20 -36.48 12.23
C SER A 71 0.72 -36.17 11.04
N ASN A 72 0.32 -36.58 9.84
CA ASN A 72 1.08 -36.34 8.62
C ASN A 72 0.79 -34.94 8.07
N LEU A 73 1.83 -34.21 7.65
CA LEU A 73 1.68 -32.85 7.10
C LEU A 73 1.82 -32.84 5.59
N THR A 74 2.94 -33.34 5.05
CA THR A 74 3.16 -33.49 3.60
C THR A 74 4.19 -34.58 3.30
N GLY A 75 4.00 -35.32 2.22
CA GLY A 75 4.86 -36.44 1.79
C GLY A 75 4.20 -37.81 1.95
N HIS A 76 4.97 -38.90 1.86
CA HIS A 76 4.48 -40.27 2.09
C HIS A 76 5.62 -41.25 2.43
N ASP A 77 5.40 -42.14 3.41
CA ASP A 77 6.41 -43.03 4.03
C ASP A 77 7.17 -43.93 3.01
N ASP A 78 6.57 -44.29 1.86
CA ASP A 78 7.20 -45.09 0.77
C ASP A 78 7.53 -44.28 -0.51
N ALA A 79 7.36 -42.95 -0.53
CA ALA A 79 7.31 -42.16 -1.77
C ALA A 79 8.41 -41.11 -1.99
N SER A 80 9.24 -40.78 -0.99
CA SER A 80 10.51 -40.02 -1.11
C SER A 80 10.95 -39.45 0.23
N GLY A 81 10.03 -38.76 0.89
CA GLY A 81 10.19 -38.15 2.20
C GLY A 81 8.84 -37.80 2.81
N LEU A 82 8.85 -37.44 4.09
CA LEU A 82 7.65 -37.18 4.88
C LEU A 82 7.96 -36.16 5.97
N LEU A 83 7.22 -35.05 5.97
CA LEU A 83 7.14 -34.08 7.06
C LEU A 83 5.89 -34.39 7.89
N ARG A 84 6.06 -34.54 9.21
CA ARG A 84 5.00 -34.97 10.14
C ARG A 84 5.20 -34.43 11.55
N ILE A 85 4.21 -34.64 12.41
CA ILE A 85 4.25 -34.34 13.84
C ILE A 85 4.11 -35.64 14.63
N GLY A 86 4.94 -35.82 15.65
CA GLY A 86 4.90 -36.93 16.60
C GLY A 86 5.54 -38.24 16.11
N ASP A 87 5.55 -39.25 16.99
CA ASP A 87 6.22 -40.54 16.75
C ASP A 87 5.65 -41.69 17.61
N ASN A 88 5.82 -42.93 17.14
CA ASN A 88 5.38 -44.16 17.82
C ASN A 88 6.53 -44.92 18.51
N ASP A 89 7.73 -44.34 18.57
CA ASP A 89 8.89 -44.93 19.25
C ASP A 89 8.64 -45.02 20.77
N PRO A 90 8.68 -46.22 21.39
CA PRO A 90 8.49 -46.43 22.83
C PRO A 90 9.42 -45.60 23.74
N SER A 91 10.54 -45.09 23.23
CA SER A 91 11.46 -44.20 23.97
C SER A 91 11.12 -42.71 23.86
N HIS A 92 10.27 -42.31 22.90
CA HIS A 92 9.86 -40.93 22.63
C HIS A 92 8.34 -40.66 22.85
N MET A 93 7.62 -41.61 23.50
CA MET A 93 6.18 -41.67 23.82
C MET A 93 5.56 -40.48 24.63
N GLN A 94 6.20 -39.32 24.72
CA GLN A 94 5.70 -38.15 25.47
C GLN A 94 5.58 -36.87 24.62
N GLU A 95 5.88 -36.94 23.32
CA GLU A 95 6.22 -35.75 22.52
C GLU A 95 5.44 -35.72 21.18
N ASN A 96 4.12 -35.98 21.24
CA ASN A 96 3.21 -36.03 20.09
C ASN A 96 2.99 -34.69 19.35
N SER A 97 3.62 -33.61 19.81
CA SER A 97 3.61 -32.28 19.17
C SER A 97 4.99 -31.84 18.62
N ARG A 98 5.95 -32.75 18.47
CA ARG A 98 7.26 -32.44 17.87
C ARG A 98 7.32 -32.73 16.36
N PRO A 99 7.85 -31.81 15.53
CA PRO A 99 8.13 -32.07 14.13
C PRO A 99 9.15 -33.20 13.90
N GLN A 100 8.93 -33.99 12.83
CA GLN A 100 9.88 -34.94 12.28
C GLN A 100 9.93 -34.83 10.75
N PHE A 101 11.12 -35.02 10.19
CA PHE A 101 11.33 -35.17 8.75
C PHE A 101 12.07 -36.47 8.47
N ALA A 102 11.49 -37.32 7.61
CA ALA A 102 12.08 -38.59 7.20
C ALA A 102 12.34 -38.62 5.69
N VAL A 103 13.35 -39.40 5.26
CA VAL A 103 13.72 -39.57 3.85
C VAL A 103 13.90 -41.06 3.50
N VAL A 104 13.54 -41.43 2.27
CA VAL A 104 13.66 -42.79 1.71
C VAL A 104 14.69 -42.78 0.57
N THR A 105 15.72 -43.61 0.71
CA THR A 105 16.88 -43.62 -0.21
C THR A 105 17.27 -45.03 -0.64
N THR A 106 18.22 -45.14 -1.57
CA THR A 106 18.87 -46.40 -1.94
C THR A 106 19.58 -47.12 -0.79
N ASP A 107 19.97 -46.39 0.26
CA ASP A 107 20.83 -46.88 1.33
C ASP A 107 20.03 -47.21 2.61
N GLY A 108 18.82 -46.64 2.74
CA GLY A 108 17.90 -46.88 3.85
C GLY A 108 16.79 -45.83 3.97
N VAL A 109 16.08 -45.88 5.11
CA VAL A 109 15.17 -44.83 5.58
C VAL A 109 15.78 -44.24 6.85
N ASP A 110 15.82 -42.91 6.97
CA ASP A 110 16.31 -42.21 8.16
C ASP A 110 15.47 -40.97 8.48
N LYS A 111 15.61 -40.40 9.69
CA LYS A 111 14.80 -39.27 10.17
C LYS A 111 15.57 -38.27 11.06
N CYS A 112 15.27 -36.99 10.88
CA CYS A 112 15.59 -35.92 11.84
C CYS A 112 14.39 -35.61 12.74
N ASN A 113 14.67 -35.16 13.96
CA ASN A 113 13.71 -34.97 15.04
C ASN A 113 13.90 -33.58 15.62
N ALA A 114 12.90 -32.70 15.52
CA ALA A 114 12.96 -31.41 16.18
C ALA A 114 12.94 -31.58 17.71
N THR A 115 13.46 -30.57 18.40
CA THR A 115 13.43 -30.41 19.86
C THR A 115 12.28 -29.50 20.31
N THR A 116 11.84 -28.55 19.46
CA THR A 116 10.70 -27.68 19.72
C THR A 116 9.42 -28.50 19.86
N MET A 117 8.84 -28.44 21.06
CA MET A 117 7.49 -28.92 21.33
C MET A 117 6.50 -27.86 20.87
N MET A 118 5.69 -28.16 19.86
CA MET A 118 4.66 -27.24 19.39
C MET A 118 3.47 -27.20 20.33
N TYR A 119 2.79 -26.06 20.33
CA TYR A 119 1.52 -25.82 21.02
C TYR A 119 0.40 -25.66 19.98
N ALA A 120 -0.81 -26.05 20.37
CA ALA A 120 -1.98 -25.87 19.52
C ALA A 120 -2.44 -24.40 19.53
N ASN A 121 -3.02 -23.95 18.42
CA ASN A 121 -3.39 -22.55 18.15
C ASN A 121 -2.15 -21.63 18.03
N THR A 122 -1.17 -22.05 17.22
CA THR A 122 0.07 -21.30 16.93
C THR A 122 0.62 -21.75 15.58
N TRP A 123 1.06 -20.81 14.74
CA TRP A 123 1.71 -21.13 13.45
C TRP A 123 3.16 -21.56 13.64
N TYR A 124 3.58 -22.55 12.87
CA TYR A 124 4.98 -22.98 12.72
C TYR A 124 5.30 -23.20 11.25
N HIS A 125 6.41 -22.65 10.76
CA HIS A 125 7.01 -23.05 9.50
C HIS A 125 7.91 -24.25 9.76
N LEU A 126 7.65 -25.35 9.08
CA LEU A 126 8.40 -26.57 9.21
C LEU A 126 9.08 -26.88 7.88
N ALA A 127 10.40 -27.06 7.89
CA ALA A 127 11.16 -27.42 6.71
C ALA A 127 12.05 -28.64 6.98
N GLY A 128 12.12 -29.55 6.02
CA GLY A 128 12.94 -30.75 6.05
C GLY A 128 13.78 -30.85 4.79
N THR A 129 15.11 -30.90 4.92
CA THR A 129 16.04 -30.91 3.78
C THR A 129 16.93 -32.14 3.80
N TYR A 130 17.21 -32.73 2.64
CA TYR A 130 18.25 -33.74 2.46
C TYR A 130 19.19 -33.32 1.34
N ASP A 131 20.50 -33.34 1.58
CA ASP A 131 21.54 -32.83 0.65
C ASP A 131 22.38 -33.93 -0.05
N GLY A 132 22.07 -35.20 0.20
CA GLY A 132 22.83 -36.36 -0.33
C GLY A 132 23.97 -36.82 0.58
N SER A 133 24.19 -36.14 1.70
CA SER A 133 25.16 -36.50 2.76
C SER A 133 24.62 -36.26 4.18
N ASN A 134 23.61 -35.41 4.35
CA ASN A 134 22.94 -35.09 5.60
C ASN A 134 21.43 -34.92 5.37
N LEU A 135 20.65 -35.38 6.33
CA LEU A 135 19.26 -35.02 6.58
C LEU A 135 19.21 -33.90 7.63
N LYS A 136 18.23 -33.00 7.56
CA LYS A 136 18.03 -31.91 8.52
C LYS A 136 16.56 -31.56 8.70
N ILE A 137 16.22 -30.99 9.85
CA ILE A 137 14.92 -30.35 10.11
C ILE A 137 15.11 -28.94 10.67
N TYR A 138 14.21 -28.03 10.27
CA TYR A 138 14.15 -26.66 10.71
C TYR A 138 12.74 -26.32 11.22
N VAL A 139 12.66 -25.53 12.28
CA VAL A 139 11.42 -24.97 12.81
C VAL A 139 11.55 -23.45 12.81
N ASN A 140 10.61 -22.74 12.18
CA ASN A 140 10.63 -21.28 12.01
C ASN A 140 11.97 -20.75 11.46
N GLY A 141 12.60 -21.51 10.56
CA GLY A 141 13.87 -21.18 9.92
C GLY A 141 15.13 -21.43 10.76
N ASN A 142 15.02 -21.89 12.01
CA ASN A 142 16.15 -22.36 12.82
C ASN A 142 16.46 -23.84 12.54
N LEU A 143 17.73 -24.18 12.28
CA LEU A 143 18.20 -25.56 12.24
C LEU A 143 18.13 -26.21 13.64
N GLU A 144 17.39 -27.32 13.79
CA GLU A 144 17.27 -28.02 15.07
C GLU A 144 18.03 -29.35 15.14
N ASP A 145 18.10 -30.10 14.03
CA ASP A 145 18.73 -31.43 13.99
C ASP A 145 19.44 -31.69 12.64
N THR A 146 20.43 -32.57 12.64
CA THR A 146 21.22 -32.95 11.46
C THR A 146 21.79 -34.35 11.61
N GLU A 147 21.26 -35.32 10.85
CA GLU A 147 21.71 -36.71 10.84
C GLU A 147 22.44 -37.06 9.52
N PRO A 148 23.60 -37.75 9.56
CA PRO A 148 24.41 -38.03 8.37
C PRO A 148 23.87 -39.25 7.61
N HIS A 149 23.31 -39.01 6.43
CA HIS A 149 22.62 -40.03 5.63
C HIS A 149 23.02 -39.96 4.14
N THR A 150 22.97 -41.09 3.42
CA THR A 150 23.46 -41.19 2.02
C THR A 150 22.50 -41.93 1.08
N GLY A 151 22.81 -41.88 -0.21
CA GLY A 151 22.05 -42.54 -1.27
C GLY A 151 21.21 -41.57 -2.10
N SER A 152 20.71 -42.03 -3.24
CA SER A 152 19.71 -41.30 -4.02
C SER A 152 18.32 -41.52 -3.42
N ILE A 153 17.43 -40.53 -3.54
CA ILE A 153 16.00 -40.67 -3.24
C ILE A 153 15.45 -41.86 -4.03
N SER A 154 14.81 -42.79 -3.33
CA SER A 154 14.32 -44.06 -3.89
C SER A 154 12.84 -44.19 -3.62
N THR A 155 12.02 -44.01 -4.65
CA THR A 155 10.55 -44.03 -4.49
C THR A 155 9.94 -45.25 -5.17
N THR A 156 9.02 -45.91 -4.47
CA THR A 156 8.14 -46.94 -5.06
C THR A 156 6.75 -46.40 -5.37
N GLU A 157 6.34 -45.33 -4.70
CA GLU A 157 5.13 -44.57 -5.01
C GLU A 157 5.48 -43.14 -5.51
N THR A 158 4.50 -42.48 -6.12
CA THR A 158 4.58 -41.08 -6.59
C THR A 158 3.34 -40.25 -6.22
N SER A 159 2.46 -40.80 -5.38
CA SER A 159 1.42 -40.02 -4.71
C SER A 159 1.95 -39.44 -3.41
N ILE A 160 1.55 -38.22 -3.13
CA ILE A 160 1.88 -37.45 -1.93
C ILE A 160 0.57 -36.85 -1.43
N ASN A 161 0.36 -36.86 -0.12
CA ASN A 161 -0.82 -36.27 0.50
C ASN A 161 -0.42 -35.03 1.32
N ILE A 162 -1.36 -34.12 1.52
CA ILE A 162 -1.24 -32.98 2.45
C ILE A 162 -2.36 -33.10 3.50
N GLY A 163 -2.02 -32.89 4.78
CA GLY A 163 -2.94 -32.94 5.93
C GLY A 163 -3.48 -34.34 6.30
N GLY A 164 -3.19 -35.37 5.50
CA GLY A 164 -3.61 -36.73 5.79
C GLY A 164 -2.89 -37.78 4.92
N PRO A 165 -3.29 -39.06 4.96
CA PRO A 165 -2.33 -39.94 5.63
C PRO A 165 -1.88 -41.16 4.84
N ASN A 166 -0.76 -41.72 5.29
CA ASN A 166 -0.16 -42.95 4.78
C ASN A 166 -0.78 -44.20 5.44
N SER A 167 -1.60 -44.00 6.49
CA SER A 167 -2.37 -45.05 7.15
C SER A 167 -3.65 -44.46 7.79
N SER A 168 -4.64 -45.28 8.12
CA SER A 168 -6.01 -44.86 8.44
C SER A 168 -6.24 -44.06 9.74
N SER A 169 -5.19 -43.50 10.34
CA SER A 169 -5.22 -42.84 11.65
C SER A 169 -4.34 -41.58 11.77
N ARG A 170 -3.62 -41.15 10.71
CA ARG A 170 -2.61 -40.07 10.77
C ARG A 170 -3.02 -38.74 10.17
N PHE A 171 -4.28 -38.38 10.29
CA PHE A 171 -4.79 -37.09 9.84
C PHE A 171 -4.23 -35.94 10.70
N PHE A 172 -4.18 -34.74 10.13
CA PHE A 172 -3.83 -33.50 10.80
C PHE A 172 -5.12 -32.76 11.20
N ASP A 173 -5.14 -32.26 12.43
CA ASP A 173 -6.22 -31.44 12.99
C ASP A 173 -5.70 -29.99 13.07
N GLY A 174 -6.03 -29.17 12.08
CA GLY A 174 -5.46 -27.84 11.94
C GLY A 174 -5.43 -27.28 10.53
N ILE A 175 -4.80 -26.12 10.39
CA ILE A 175 -4.73 -25.34 9.15
C ILE A 175 -3.33 -25.53 8.52
N VAL A 176 -3.25 -25.67 7.20
CA VAL A 176 -2.00 -25.77 6.44
C VAL A 176 -1.97 -24.71 5.34
N ASP A 177 -0.79 -24.14 5.12
CA ASP A 177 -0.49 -23.07 4.15
C ASP A 177 0.89 -23.30 3.50
N GLU A 178 1.14 -22.70 2.33
CA GLU A 178 2.45 -22.58 1.67
C GLU A 178 3.24 -23.91 1.53
N VAL A 179 2.58 -24.97 1.09
CA VAL A 179 3.21 -26.30 0.96
C VAL A 179 4.07 -26.37 -0.29
N ARG A 180 5.39 -26.46 -0.12
CA ARG A 180 6.37 -26.45 -1.22
C ARG A 180 7.25 -27.71 -1.21
N ILE A 181 7.50 -28.26 -2.38
CA ILE A 181 8.31 -29.46 -2.59
C ILE A 181 9.39 -29.15 -3.63
N TRP A 182 10.64 -29.38 -3.26
CA TRP A 182 11.83 -29.05 -4.05
C TRP A 182 12.69 -30.29 -4.34
N ASN A 183 13.29 -30.38 -5.53
CA ASN A 183 14.31 -31.39 -5.88
C ASN A 183 15.75 -30.99 -5.50
N THR A 184 15.88 -29.94 -4.70
CA THR A 184 17.14 -29.42 -4.16
C THR A 184 17.06 -29.36 -2.63
N ALA A 185 18.21 -29.31 -1.96
CA ALA A 185 18.29 -28.94 -0.55
C ALA A 185 18.30 -27.41 -0.45
N ARG A 186 17.26 -26.80 0.13
CA ARG A 186 17.27 -25.37 0.46
C ARG A 186 18.25 -25.14 1.61
N SER A 187 19.01 -24.05 1.57
CA SER A 187 19.85 -23.64 2.70
C SER A 187 19.01 -22.96 3.80
N GLU A 188 19.54 -22.90 5.02
CA GLU A 188 18.89 -22.21 6.14
C GLU A 188 18.57 -20.75 5.83
N THR A 189 19.49 -20.07 5.16
CA THR A 189 19.35 -18.70 4.64
C THR A 189 18.17 -18.59 3.66
N GLU A 190 18.06 -19.51 2.70
CA GLU A 190 16.96 -19.55 1.73
C GLU A 190 15.61 -19.89 2.37
N ILE A 191 15.57 -20.77 3.38
CA ILE A 191 14.36 -21.11 4.12
C ILE A 191 13.84 -19.87 4.87
N ARG A 192 14.71 -19.22 5.66
CA ARG A 192 14.37 -17.96 6.37
C ARG A 192 13.89 -16.89 5.38
N GLN A 193 14.59 -16.74 4.26
CA GLN A 193 14.26 -15.74 3.24
C GLN A 193 12.97 -16.03 2.50
N ASN A 194 12.54 -17.29 2.34
CA ASN A 194 11.35 -17.63 1.56
C ASN A 194 10.11 -17.94 2.42
N MET A 195 10.22 -18.20 3.71
CA MET A 195 9.05 -18.64 4.51
C MET A 195 7.95 -17.56 4.66
N TYR A 196 8.29 -16.26 4.66
CA TYR A 196 7.33 -15.15 4.76
C TYR A 196 6.99 -14.51 3.41
N LYS A 197 6.95 -15.31 2.32
CA LYS A 197 6.78 -14.80 0.94
C LYS A 197 6.04 -15.81 0.08
N GLU A 198 4.94 -15.41 -0.56
CA GLU A 198 4.37 -16.18 -1.67
C GLU A 198 5.41 -16.28 -2.80
N LEU A 199 5.52 -17.46 -3.43
CA LEU A 199 6.48 -17.71 -4.50
C LEU A 199 5.85 -17.55 -5.89
N THR A 200 6.65 -17.40 -6.93
CA THR A 200 6.15 -17.19 -8.30
C THR A 200 5.84 -18.49 -9.04
N GLY A 201 6.18 -19.64 -8.47
CA GLY A 201 6.16 -20.95 -9.13
C GLY A 201 7.35 -21.20 -10.08
N GLY A 202 8.06 -20.14 -10.49
CA GLY A 202 9.18 -20.21 -11.43
C GLY A 202 10.54 -20.55 -10.81
N GLU A 203 10.59 -20.85 -9.51
CA GLU A 203 11.83 -20.99 -8.75
C GLU A 203 12.63 -22.25 -9.13
N SER A 204 13.96 -22.11 -9.27
CA SER A 204 14.79 -23.18 -9.81
C SER A 204 14.91 -24.37 -8.84
N GLY A 205 14.34 -25.50 -9.23
CA GLY A 205 14.33 -26.73 -8.44
C GLY A 205 13.06 -26.95 -7.62
N LEU A 206 12.06 -26.05 -7.73
CA LEU A 206 10.70 -26.33 -7.28
C LEU A 206 10.11 -27.49 -8.12
N VAL A 207 9.19 -28.27 -7.52
CA VAL A 207 8.57 -29.46 -8.13
C VAL A 207 7.06 -29.43 -7.98
N ALA A 208 6.56 -28.96 -6.84
CA ALA A 208 5.16 -28.65 -6.61
C ALA A 208 5.06 -27.55 -5.55
N TYR A 209 4.02 -26.73 -5.64
CA TYR A 209 3.76 -25.64 -4.73
C TYR A 209 2.25 -25.39 -4.62
N TYR A 210 1.74 -25.43 -3.40
CA TYR A 210 0.35 -25.15 -3.06
C TYR A 210 0.34 -23.98 -2.09
N ASN A 211 0.04 -22.78 -2.60
CA ASN A 211 -0.19 -21.57 -1.79
C ASN A 211 -1.56 -21.59 -1.10
N LEU A 212 -2.44 -22.53 -1.48
CA LEU A 212 -3.76 -22.75 -0.84
C LEU A 212 -4.64 -21.49 -0.78
N ASN A 213 -4.43 -20.60 -1.77
CA ASN A 213 -5.04 -19.29 -1.87
C ASN A 213 -6.49 -19.31 -2.40
N GLU A 214 -7.02 -20.47 -2.78
CA GLU A 214 -8.40 -20.62 -3.23
C GLU A 214 -9.43 -20.22 -2.16
N THR A 215 -10.56 -19.62 -2.56
CA THR A 215 -11.65 -19.27 -1.63
C THR A 215 -12.79 -20.29 -1.61
N THR A 216 -12.94 -21.11 -2.66
CA THR A 216 -13.98 -22.14 -2.76
C THR A 216 -13.57 -23.29 -3.68
N GLY A 217 -14.12 -24.49 -3.44
CA GLY A 217 -13.99 -25.65 -4.34
C GLY A 217 -13.11 -26.77 -3.80
N THR A 218 -12.99 -27.86 -4.57
CA THR A 218 -12.38 -29.13 -4.12
C THR A 218 -11.09 -29.48 -4.86
N VAL A 219 -10.35 -28.46 -5.32
CA VAL A 219 -9.03 -28.57 -5.94
C VAL A 219 -8.11 -27.56 -5.26
N ALA A 220 -6.85 -27.95 -5.04
CA ALA A 220 -5.75 -27.05 -4.74
C ALA A 220 -4.81 -27.04 -5.95
N ASP A 221 -4.72 -25.92 -6.65
CA ASP A 221 -3.93 -25.77 -7.87
C ASP A 221 -2.42 -25.84 -7.54
N ASN A 222 -1.64 -26.45 -8.41
CA ASN A 222 -0.17 -26.43 -8.31
C ASN A 222 0.37 -25.13 -8.91
N SER A 223 0.70 -24.16 -8.07
CA SER A 223 1.23 -22.84 -8.42
C SER A 223 2.62 -22.85 -9.10
N GLU A 224 3.33 -24.00 -9.13
CA GLU A 224 4.48 -24.22 -10.05
C GLU A 224 4.04 -24.26 -11.53
N GLY A 225 2.76 -24.49 -11.81
CA GLY A 225 2.14 -24.42 -13.13
C GLY A 225 1.92 -25.77 -13.83
N THR A 226 2.49 -26.86 -13.31
CA THR A 226 2.23 -28.21 -13.83
C THR A 226 0.90 -28.77 -13.31
N SER A 227 -0.20 -28.48 -14.03
CA SER A 227 -1.57 -28.87 -13.64
C SER A 227 -1.89 -30.38 -13.65
N SER A 228 -0.92 -31.23 -13.99
CA SER A 228 -1.03 -32.67 -13.71
C SER A 228 -0.67 -33.05 -12.26
N LEU A 229 -0.28 -32.05 -11.45
CA LEU A 229 0.04 -32.16 -10.03
C LEU A 229 -0.97 -31.39 -9.15
N ASP A 230 -2.07 -30.86 -9.71
CA ASP A 230 -3.14 -30.24 -8.92
C ASP A 230 -3.72 -31.26 -7.92
N GLY A 231 -3.93 -30.82 -6.68
CA GLY A 231 -4.33 -31.66 -5.57
C GLY A 231 -5.85 -31.79 -5.47
N SER A 232 -6.36 -33.01 -5.35
CA SER A 232 -7.80 -33.24 -5.11
C SER A 232 -8.09 -33.23 -3.61
N LEU A 233 -8.87 -32.27 -3.13
CA LEU A 233 -9.42 -32.31 -1.77
C LEU A 233 -10.30 -33.56 -1.62
N THR A 234 -10.16 -34.26 -0.49
CA THR A 234 -10.81 -35.56 -0.24
C THR A 234 -11.56 -35.53 1.09
N ASN A 235 -12.83 -35.92 1.06
CA ASN A 235 -13.86 -35.82 2.12
C ASN A 235 -14.38 -34.41 2.46
N MET A 236 -13.58 -33.38 2.17
CA MET A 236 -13.89 -31.95 2.30
C MET A 236 -15.03 -31.49 1.38
N ALA A 237 -15.78 -30.45 1.75
CA ALA A 237 -16.90 -29.94 0.96
C ALA A 237 -16.53 -28.81 -0.04
N GLY A 238 -15.31 -28.27 0.08
CA GLY A 238 -14.83 -27.10 -0.65
C GLY A 238 -15.26 -25.77 -0.02
N THR A 239 -15.45 -25.79 1.30
CA THR A 239 -15.85 -24.67 2.18
C THR A 239 -14.91 -24.52 3.39
N GLU A 240 -13.79 -25.21 3.36
CA GLU A 240 -12.81 -25.30 4.45
C GLU A 240 -11.63 -24.31 4.28
N TRP A 241 -11.69 -23.50 3.22
CA TRP A 241 -10.82 -22.38 2.92
C TRP A 241 -11.08 -21.20 3.87
N LEU A 242 -10.03 -20.55 4.35
CA LEU A 242 -10.09 -19.41 5.26
C LEU A 242 -8.88 -18.50 5.09
N THR A 243 -8.95 -17.25 5.55
CA THR A 243 -7.83 -16.31 5.45
C THR A 243 -6.65 -16.73 6.33
N SER A 244 -5.46 -16.72 5.74
CA SER A 244 -4.18 -17.01 6.37
C SER A 244 -3.42 -15.74 6.71
N ASN A 245 -2.68 -15.81 7.81
CA ASN A 245 -1.72 -14.80 8.20
C ASN A 245 -0.28 -15.32 8.26
N ALA A 246 -0.04 -16.58 7.89
CA ALA A 246 1.23 -17.26 8.12
C ALA A 246 2.41 -16.53 7.44
N ILE A 247 2.22 -16.05 6.19
CA ILE A 247 3.27 -15.32 5.46
C ILE A 247 3.52 -13.90 5.97
N PHE A 248 2.65 -13.32 6.79
CA PHE A 248 2.91 -12.01 7.42
C PHE A 248 3.78 -12.11 8.68
N GLY A 249 3.95 -13.31 9.22
CA GLY A 249 4.70 -13.55 10.45
C GLY A 249 3.97 -13.12 11.73
N PRO A 250 4.56 -13.44 12.90
CA PRO A 250 3.97 -13.20 14.21
C PRO A 250 3.87 -11.71 14.62
N LYS A 251 4.35 -10.77 13.80
CA LYS A 251 4.37 -9.33 14.05
C LYS A 251 5.01 -8.97 15.38
N ASN A 252 6.34 -9.04 15.41
CA ASN A 252 7.16 -8.56 16.52
C ASN A 252 8.07 -7.41 16.09
N TYR A 253 8.43 -6.58 17.06
CA TYR A 253 9.50 -5.60 16.96
C TYR A 253 10.58 -5.89 18.00
N LEU A 254 11.72 -5.20 17.86
CA LEU A 254 12.82 -5.30 18.81
C LEU A 254 12.86 -4.06 19.73
N ASP A 255 12.68 -4.31 21.02
CA ASP A 255 12.65 -3.33 22.11
C ASP A 255 14.04 -3.16 22.75
N PHE A 256 14.48 -1.91 22.88
CA PHE A 256 15.79 -1.51 23.37
C PHE A 256 15.68 -0.75 24.71
N ASN A 257 16.47 -1.17 25.69
CA ASN A 257 16.34 -0.75 27.10
C ASN A 257 16.98 0.60 27.51
N GLY A 258 17.27 1.51 26.57
CA GLY A 258 17.84 2.84 26.85
C GLY A 258 19.24 2.87 27.50
N THR A 259 19.90 1.72 27.70
CA THR A 259 21.09 1.64 28.56
C THR A 259 22.20 0.70 28.08
N SER A 260 21.88 -0.31 27.26
CA SER A 260 22.84 -1.36 26.91
C SER A 260 22.49 -2.23 25.70
N ASN A 261 21.21 -2.32 25.30
CA ASN A 261 20.80 -3.11 24.15
C ASN A 261 21.17 -2.44 22.82
N TYR A 262 21.67 -3.23 21.86
CA TYR A 262 21.85 -2.80 20.47
C TYR A 262 22.02 -4.01 19.53
N VAL A 263 21.98 -3.79 18.21
CA VAL A 263 22.36 -4.80 17.19
C VAL A 263 23.65 -4.40 16.49
N ASP A 264 24.56 -5.36 16.34
CA ASP A 264 25.88 -5.22 15.71
C ASP A 264 25.86 -5.87 14.31
N ILE A 265 25.63 -5.09 13.25
CA ILE A 265 25.74 -5.56 11.86
C ILE A 265 27.20 -5.42 11.39
N PRO A 266 27.80 -6.47 10.78
CA PRO A 266 29.14 -6.39 10.20
C PRO A 266 29.32 -5.32 9.11
N SER A 267 30.57 -5.06 8.74
CA SER A 267 30.91 -4.26 7.56
C SER A 267 30.86 -5.11 6.29
N ASP A 268 29.92 -4.84 5.39
CA ASP A 268 29.90 -5.42 4.04
C ASP A 268 30.02 -4.35 2.93
N ALA A 269 30.30 -4.79 1.70
CA ALA A 269 30.30 -3.96 0.49
C ALA A 269 28.91 -3.46 0.08
N SER A 270 27.83 -4.19 0.36
CA SER A 270 26.42 -3.84 0.05
C SER A 270 26.03 -2.45 0.53
N PHE A 271 26.61 -2.02 1.67
CA PHE A 271 26.32 -0.76 2.34
C PHE A 271 27.26 0.39 1.94
N ASN A 272 28.22 0.19 1.03
CA ASN A 272 29.34 1.11 0.80
C ASN A 272 29.14 1.91 -0.49
N ASN A 273 28.05 2.68 -0.52
CA ASN A 273 27.56 3.39 -1.70
C ASN A 273 27.68 4.92 -1.57
N THR A 274 27.53 5.65 -2.69
CA THR A 274 27.32 7.12 -2.68
C THR A 274 25.84 7.51 -2.67
N THR A 275 24.96 6.61 -3.12
CA THR A 275 23.51 6.68 -3.02
C THR A 275 23.04 5.72 -1.92
N PHE A 276 22.02 6.06 -1.15
CA PHE A 276 21.35 5.09 -0.25
C PHE A 276 19.98 5.60 0.21
N SER A 277 19.18 4.68 0.73
CA SER A 277 18.07 4.97 1.62
C SER A 277 18.12 4.05 2.84
N VAL A 278 17.56 4.51 3.95
CA VAL A 278 17.34 3.71 5.15
C VAL A 278 15.97 4.06 5.70
N GLU A 279 15.11 3.06 5.90
CA GLU A 279 13.74 3.25 6.35
C GLU A 279 13.33 2.15 7.34
N PHE A 280 12.49 2.52 8.32
CA PHE A 280 12.05 1.64 9.40
C PHE A 280 10.89 2.30 10.17
N TRP A 281 10.16 1.49 10.93
CA TRP A 281 9.25 1.98 11.95
C TRP A 281 9.99 2.19 13.28
N LEU A 282 9.66 3.28 13.97
CA LEU A 282 10.22 3.68 15.26
C LEU A 282 9.11 4.07 16.23
N LYS A 283 9.22 3.64 17.48
CA LYS A 283 8.39 4.09 18.61
C LYS A 283 9.29 4.42 19.79
N MET A 284 9.23 5.66 20.26
CA MET A 284 10.01 6.14 21.42
C MET A 284 9.23 5.91 22.73
N ASP A 285 9.78 5.12 23.66
CA ASP A 285 9.10 4.77 24.92
C ASP A 285 9.06 5.93 25.92
N ASP A 286 10.04 6.86 25.87
CA ASP A 286 10.00 8.13 26.59
C ASP A 286 10.69 9.28 25.85
N THR A 287 10.61 10.48 26.42
CA THR A 287 11.36 11.65 25.95
C THR A 287 12.78 11.62 26.55
N PRO A 288 13.83 11.32 25.76
CA PRO A 288 15.12 10.99 26.33
C PRO A 288 15.77 12.20 27.00
N ALA A 289 16.20 12.00 28.25
CA ALA A 289 16.78 13.06 29.09
C ALA A 289 18.13 13.61 28.57
N SER A 290 18.72 12.97 27.58
CA SER A 290 19.86 13.49 26.82
C SER A 290 19.69 13.18 25.34
N TRP A 291 20.31 12.12 24.83
CA TRP A 291 20.10 11.61 23.49
C TRP A 291 19.99 10.09 23.49
N ASP A 292 19.29 9.59 22.49
CA ASP A 292 19.20 8.18 22.14
C ASP A 292 19.72 8.00 20.71
N GLY A 293 20.47 6.91 20.50
CA GLY A 293 20.98 6.52 19.19
C GLY A 293 20.03 5.52 18.55
N ILE A 294 19.53 5.80 17.34
CA ILE A 294 18.50 4.97 16.69
C ILE A 294 19.14 4.06 15.63
N ILE A 295 19.90 4.64 14.70
CA ILE A 295 20.74 3.89 13.75
C ILE A 295 22.02 4.65 13.42
N ASP A 296 23.15 3.95 13.31
CA ASP A 296 24.49 4.53 13.12
C ASP A 296 25.31 3.70 12.12
N LYS A 297 25.73 4.29 10.99
CA LYS A 297 26.76 3.69 10.11
C LYS A 297 28.17 4.18 10.50
N GLY A 298 28.47 4.11 11.78
CA GLY A 298 29.80 4.02 12.35
C GLY A 298 30.44 5.34 12.79
N ARG A 299 31.05 5.31 13.98
CA ARG A 299 32.16 6.19 14.35
C ARG A 299 33.20 5.50 15.24
N TYR A 300 34.47 5.76 14.96
CA TYR A 300 35.53 5.73 15.97
C TYR A 300 36.50 6.86 15.65
N ASN A 301 36.71 7.82 16.57
CA ASN A 301 37.40 9.11 16.35
C ASN A 301 36.52 10.15 15.57
N PRO A 302 36.72 11.49 15.69
CA PRO A 302 35.60 12.34 16.13
C PRO A 302 34.91 13.15 15.02
N PHE A 303 35.17 12.88 13.74
CA PHE A 303 34.65 13.68 12.61
C PHE A 303 34.50 12.86 11.30
N GLN A 304 34.14 11.57 11.39
CA GLN A 304 34.03 10.66 10.24
C GLN A 304 32.89 9.66 10.48
N ASP A 305 31.69 10.20 10.39
CA ASP A 305 30.39 9.55 10.49
C ASP A 305 29.68 9.91 9.16
N TRP A 306 28.75 9.11 8.63
CA TRP A 306 28.21 9.37 7.27
C TRP A 306 26.70 9.25 7.11
N TYR A 307 26.04 8.36 7.85
CA TYR A 307 24.67 8.60 8.24
C TYR A 307 24.42 8.11 9.66
N PHE A 308 23.60 8.87 10.39
CA PHE A 308 23.08 8.47 11.68
C PHE A 308 21.69 9.08 11.88
N LEU A 309 20.82 8.34 12.55
CA LEU A 309 19.59 8.85 13.14
C LEU A 309 19.74 8.84 14.67
N ALA A 310 19.50 9.99 15.29
CA ALA A 310 19.54 10.15 16.73
C ALA A 310 18.49 11.17 17.17
N ILE A 311 18.00 11.03 18.39
CA ILE A 311 16.98 11.92 18.98
C ILE A 311 17.48 12.54 20.28
N ASN A 312 17.13 13.81 20.49
CA ASN A 312 17.39 14.54 21.71
C ASN A 312 16.08 15.11 22.27
N GLY A 313 15.75 14.83 23.54
CA GLY A 313 14.48 15.25 24.15
C GLY A 313 14.27 16.77 24.28
N THR A 314 15.24 17.61 23.92
CA THR A 314 15.13 19.08 23.85
C THR A 314 15.17 19.62 22.42
N LEU A 315 15.81 18.93 21.47
CA LEU A 315 16.05 19.41 20.10
C LEU A 315 15.23 18.69 19.02
N GLY A 316 14.62 17.54 19.34
CA GLY A 316 13.95 16.66 18.38
C GLY A 316 14.87 15.58 17.83
N ALA A 317 14.40 14.87 16.80
CA ALA A 317 15.21 13.91 16.05
C ALA A 317 15.98 14.61 14.93
N MET A 318 17.14 14.02 14.58
CA MET A 318 17.90 14.41 13.40
C MET A 318 18.27 13.18 12.56
N PHE A 319 18.28 13.39 11.25
CA PHE A 319 19.05 12.58 10.30
C PHE A 319 20.26 13.40 9.88
N GLY A 320 21.46 12.96 10.27
CA GLY A 320 22.71 13.61 9.92
C GLY A 320 23.44 12.84 8.83
N VAL A 321 23.76 13.50 7.71
CA VAL A 321 24.65 13.01 6.66
C VAL A 321 25.86 13.95 6.57
N PRO A 322 26.94 13.71 7.34
CA PRO A 322 28.06 14.65 7.43
C PRO A 322 28.75 14.94 6.09
N GLY A 323 28.87 16.24 5.79
CA GLY A 323 29.27 16.74 4.47
C GLY A 323 28.10 17.22 3.61
N ILE A 324 26.87 16.74 3.90
CA ILE A 324 25.62 17.28 3.38
C ILE A 324 24.93 18.15 4.43
N GLY A 325 24.57 17.59 5.59
CA GLY A 325 23.95 18.36 6.68
C GLY A 325 23.16 17.53 7.68
N GLU A 326 22.38 18.21 8.51
CA GLU A 326 21.46 17.64 9.49
C GLU A 326 20.03 18.10 9.16
N ILE A 327 19.09 17.16 9.11
CA ILE A 327 17.66 17.43 8.88
C ILE A 327 16.92 17.07 10.16
N TRP A 328 16.21 18.06 10.74
CA TRP A 328 15.59 17.98 12.06
C TRP A 328 14.07 17.82 11.95
N PHE A 329 13.48 16.95 12.79
CA PHE A 329 12.05 16.64 12.81
C PHE A 329 11.56 16.21 14.20
N GLY A 330 10.24 16.15 14.40
CA GLY A 330 9.61 15.73 15.65
C GLY A 330 9.09 14.29 15.59
N ILE A 331 9.41 13.48 16.60
CA ILE A 331 9.00 12.07 16.74
C ILE A 331 9.18 11.67 18.22
N ASN A 332 8.20 12.02 19.07
CA ASN A 332 8.33 11.94 20.52
C ASN A 332 6.95 12.07 21.22
N ASP A 333 6.04 11.15 20.90
CA ASP A 333 4.67 11.09 21.43
C ASP A 333 4.26 9.69 21.92
N ASN A 334 5.18 8.72 21.85
CA ASN A 334 4.98 7.29 22.15
C ASN A 334 3.99 6.57 21.20
N ASN A 335 3.81 7.07 19.98
CA ASN A 335 3.20 6.32 18.87
C ASN A 335 4.26 5.71 17.95
N TRP A 336 3.83 4.84 17.04
CA TRP A 336 4.66 4.34 15.95
C TRP A 336 4.67 5.32 14.78
N HIS A 337 5.87 5.56 14.24
CA HIS A 337 6.07 6.38 13.06
C HIS A 337 7.05 5.72 12.08
N HIS A 338 6.81 5.87 10.77
CA HIS A 338 7.74 5.43 9.75
C HIS A 338 8.76 6.53 9.45
N VAL A 339 10.05 6.25 9.62
CA VAL A 339 11.13 7.19 9.32
C VAL A 339 11.92 6.69 8.13
N ALA A 340 12.02 7.50 7.07
CA ALA A 340 12.86 7.19 5.91
C ALA A 340 13.85 8.33 5.62
N GLY A 341 15.15 8.02 5.68
CA GLY A 341 16.24 8.92 5.29
C GLY A 341 16.83 8.49 3.94
N THR A 342 16.90 9.40 2.98
CA THR A 342 17.43 9.11 1.62
C THR A 342 18.55 10.07 1.23
N CYS A 343 19.46 9.64 0.36
CA CYS A 343 20.60 10.45 -0.09
C CYS A 343 21.08 10.07 -1.50
N ASP A 344 21.16 11.05 -2.41
CA ASP A 344 21.61 10.84 -3.81
C ASP A 344 23.13 11.02 -4.05
N GLY A 345 23.87 11.37 -3.00
CA GLY A 345 25.30 11.73 -3.07
C GLY A 345 25.57 13.23 -2.96
N THR A 346 24.55 14.05 -3.25
CA THR A 346 24.60 15.52 -3.22
C THR A 346 23.46 16.17 -2.43
N GLU A 347 22.30 15.52 -2.37
CA GLU A 347 21.13 15.92 -1.61
C GLU A 347 20.73 14.77 -0.67
N SER A 348 20.28 15.10 0.55
CA SER A 348 19.64 14.16 1.47
C SER A 348 18.25 14.65 1.87
N LYS A 349 17.33 13.73 2.15
CA LYS A 349 15.94 14.01 2.55
C LYS A 349 15.54 13.16 3.76
N VAL A 350 14.56 13.64 4.52
CA VAL A 350 13.87 12.87 5.57
C VAL A 350 12.38 12.89 5.31
N TYR A 351 11.77 11.72 5.41
CA TYR A 351 10.33 11.51 5.44
C TYR A 351 9.95 10.94 6.81
N LEU A 352 8.84 11.45 7.36
CA LEU A 352 8.16 10.92 8.54
C LEU A 352 6.74 10.59 8.06
N ASP A 353 6.30 9.35 8.26
CA ASP A 353 5.00 8.84 7.81
C ASP A 353 4.73 9.16 6.33
N GLY A 354 5.74 8.94 5.48
CA GLY A 354 5.68 9.22 4.04
C GLY A 354 5.75 10.70 3.64
N LYS A 355 5.65 11.63 4.60
CA LYS A 355 5.65 13.08 4.41
C LYS A 355 7.05 13.66 4.56
N LEU A 356 7.50 14.38 3.52
CA LEU A 356 8.81 15.06 3.50
C LEU A 356 8.89 16.10 4.64
N GLN A 357 9.85 15.92 5.55
CA GLN A 357 10.12 16.83 6.65
C GLN A 357 11.17 17.89 6.28
N GLY A 358 12.14 17.53 5.43
CA GLY A 358 13.17 18.48 5.00
C GLY A 358 14.23 17.88 4.09
N THR A 359 15.11 18.76 3.61
CA THR A 359 16.15 18.50 2.62
C THR A 359 17.44 19.23 3.01
N ALA A 360 18.61 18.60 2.79
CA ALA A 360 19.92 19.22 2.94
C ALA A 360 20.80 18.92 1.71
N THR A 361 21.79 19.76 1.41
CA THR A 361 22.65 19.63 0.21
C THR A 361 24.13 19.87 0.51
N GLY A 362 25.00 19.10 -0.15
CA GLY A 362 26.46 19.15 0.02
C GLY A 362 27.14 17.98 -0.69
N THR A 363 28.17 17.37 -0.07
CA THR A 363 28.80 16.12 -0.55
C THR A 363 29.46 15.37 0.61
N TYR A 364 29.34 14.04 0.66
CA TYR A 364 29.98 13.19 1.68
C TYR A 364 31.02 12.22 1.07
N THR A 365 31.55 11.29 1.87
CA THR A 365 32.51 10.26 1.44
C THR A 365 32.08 8.88 1.92
N VAL A 366 32.20 7.88 1.04
CA VAL A 366 31.86 6.47 1.29
C VAL A 366 32.72 5.87 2.41
N SER A 367 32.16 4.90 3.14
CA SER A 367 32.63 4.47 4.46
C SER A 367 32.37 2.97 4.59
N THR A 368 33.42 2.19 4.88
CA THR A 368 33.41 0.73 4.97
C THR A 368 33.17 0.17 6.39
N ASN A 369 32.46 0.89 7.27
CA ASN A 369 32.06 0.39 8.60
C ASN A 369 30.72 -0.36 8.53
N GLY A 370 30.47 -1.22 9.52
CA GLY A 370 29.16 -1.84 9.74
C GLY A 370 28.12 -0.86 10.31
N ILE A 371 26.94 -1.38 10.60
CA ILE A 371 25.76 -0.60 11.04
C ILE A 371 25.39 -0.99 12.48
N ARG A 372 24.91 -0.04 13.28
CA ARG A 372 24.39 -0.28 14.63
C ARG A 372 22.93 0.15 14.71
N ILE A 373 22.08 -0.71 15.27
CA ILE A 373 20.64 -0.45 15.48
C ILE A 373 20.41 -0.29 16.99
N GLY A 374 19.62 0.70 17.40
CA GLY A 374 19.36 1.05 18.79
C GLY A 374 20.55 1.67 19.53
N TYR A 375 21.57 2.16 18.80
CA TYR A 375 22.81 2.68 19.40
C TYR A 375 23.62 3.60 18.47
N THR A 376 24.30 4.60 19.04
CA THR A 376 25.29 5.47 18.36
C THR A 376 26.62 5.53 19.12
N LEU A 377 27.74 5.59 18.40
CA LEU A 377 29.07 5.28 18.94
C LEU A 377 29.75 6.36 19.79
N THR A 378 29.44 7.66 19.64
CA THR A 378 30.02 8.69 20.54
C THR A 378 29.12 9.91 20.81
N PRO A 379 28.88 10.26 22.10
CA PRO A 379 29.01 9.38 23.25
C PRO A 379 28.01 8.21 23.15
N TRP A 380 28.13 7.26 24.07
CA TRP A 380 27.42 5.98 24.04
C TRP A 380 25.93 6.20 24.37
N TYR A 381 25.12 6.43 23.33
CA TYR A 381 23.67 6.61 23.45
C TYR A 381 22.96 5.38 22.89
N PHE A 382 22.03 4.82 23.66
CA PHE A 382 21.20 3.66 23.32
C PHE A 382 19.75 4.11 23.16
N LEU A 383 18.98 3.45 22.32
CA LEU A 383 17.54 3.70 22.19
C LEU A 383 16.78 3.17 23.40
N ASN A 384 15.86 3.97 23.95
CA ASN A 384 14.75 3.54 24.79
C ASN A 384 13.46 3.49 23.95
N GLY A 385 13.10 2.31 23.46
CA GLY A 385 11.97 2.14 22.53
C GLY A 385 12.16 1.04 21.49
N GLY A 386 11.24 0.98 20.54
CA GLY A 386 11.13 -0.10 19.55
C GLY A 386 11.52 0.29 18.12
N ILE A 387 12.18 -0.63 17.41
CA ILE A 387 12.38 -0.56 15.95
C ILE A 387 11.78 -1.80 15.28
N ASP A 388 11.12 -1.58 14.13
CA ASP A 388 10.46 -2.60 13.32
C ASP A 388 10.72 -2.36 11.80
N GLU A 389 10.63 -3.42 10.99
CA GLU A 389 10.67 -3.42 9.51
C GLU A 389 11.79 -2.58 8.87
N LEU A 390 13.04 -2.77 9.34
CA LEU A 390 14.20 -2.01 8.87
C LEU A 390 14.70 -2.48 7.50
N ARG A 391 14.74 -1.56 6.54
CA ARG A 391 15.22 -1.76 5.17
C ARG A 391 16.36 -0.79 4.86
N ILE A 392 17.43 -1.31 4.27
CA ILE A 392 18.60 -0.53 3.86
C ILE A 392 18.82 -0.74 2.37
N TRP A 393 18.87 0.35 1.62
CA TRP A 393 18.92 0.39 0.17
C TRP A 393 20.23 1.03 -0.33
N SER A 394 20.72 0.55 -1.47
CA SER A 394 21.90 1.08 -2.18
C SER A 394 21.58 2.16 -3.21
N ASP A 395 20.29 2.37 -3.48
CA ASP A 395 19.72 3.39 -4.35
C ASP A 395 18.89 4.42 -3.56
N VAL A 396 18.18 5.31 -4.26
CA VAL A 396 17.38 6.38 -3.65
C VAL A 396 15.90 6.09 -3.88
N ARG A 397 15.23 5.56 -2.85
CA ARG A 397 13.78 5.36 -2.87
C ARG A 397 13.07 6.71 -3.01
N THR A 398 12.10 6.80 -3.92
CA THR A 398 11.27 7.99 -4.09
C THR A 398 10.20 8.09 -3.00
N ALA A 399 9.59 9.28 -2.87
CA ALA A 399 8.57 9.53 -1.85
C ALA A 399 7.32 8.64 -2.02
N THR A 400 6.98 8.27 -3.27
CA THR A 400 5.90 7.33 -3.58
C THR A 400 6.33 5.90 -3.20
N GLU A 401 7.51 5.44 -3.63
CA GLU A 401 7.99 4.09 -3.27
C GLU A 401 8.11 3.86 -1.75
N ILE A 402 8.41 4.89 -0.97
CA ILE A 402 8.37 4.82 0.50
C ILE A 402 6.93 4.57 0.99
N ARG A 403 5.95 5.28 0.45
CA ARG A 403 4.53 5.19 0.87
C ARG A 403 3.86 3.90 0.38
N GLU A 404 4.17 3.46 -0.83
CA GLU A 404 3.76 2.16 -1.39
C GLU A 404 4.21 0.99 -0.50
N ASN A 405 5.35 1.10 0.19
CA ASN A 405 5.95 -0.03 0.90
C ASN A 405 5.92 0.07 2.44
N MET A 406 5.72 1.24 3.04
CA MET A 406 5.89 1.38 4.51
C MET A 406 4.88 0.58 5.35
N CYS A 407 3.65 0.34 4.87
CA CYS A 407 2.64 -0.45 5.60
C CYS A 407 2.43 -1.87 5.05
N LYS A 408 3.45 -2.47 4.39
CA LYS A 408 3.42 -3.87 3.92
C LYS A 408 4.81 -4.50 3.97
N ASN A 409 4.88 -5.82 4.13
CA ASN A 409 6.12 -6.59 4.03
C ASN A 409 6.59 -6.64 2.57
N ILE A 410 7.91 -6.56 2.35
CA ILE A 410 8.52 -6.64 1.01
C ILE A 410 9.12 -8.03 0.73
N THR A 411 9.30 -8.35 -0.54
CA THR A 411 9.76 -9.67 -1.06
C THR A 411 11.27 -9.89 -0.82
N GLY A 412 12.00 -8.92 -0.28
CA GLY A 412 13.40 -9.08 0.13
C GLY A 412 14.33 -9.51 -1.01
N ASN A 413 13.99 -9.19 -2.26
CA ASN A 413 14.78 -9.46 -3.46
C ASN A 413 14.76 -8.27 -4.43
N GLU A 414 14.27 -7.12 -3.97
CA GLU A 414 14.10 -5.90 -4.73
C GLU A 414 15.44 -5.36 -5.21
N SER A 415 15.46 -4.87 -6.46
CA SER A 415 16.64 -4.25 -7.05
C SER A 415 17.09 -3.05 -6.22
N GLY A 416 18.26 -3.16 -5.57
CA GLY A 416 18.85 -2.10 -4.75
C GLY A 416 18.87 -2.41 -3.25
N LEU A 417 18.08 -3.37 -2.77
CA LEU A 417 18.01 -3.73 -1.36
C LEU A 417 19.33 -4.39 -0.89
N ALA A 418 19.92 -3.83 0.17
CA ALA A 418 21.22 -4.22 0.71
C ALA A 418 21.11 -5.05 2.01
N ALA A 419 20.09 -4.77 2.83
CA ALA A 419 19.67 -5.62 3.94
C ALA A 419 18.21 -5.33 4.33
N TYR A 420 17.54 -6.31 4.94
CA TYR A 420 16.15 -6.22 5.39
C TYR A 420 15.92 -7.06 6.64
N TYR A 421 15.36 -6.46 7.68
CA TYR A 421 15.10 -7.09 8.97
C TYR A 421 13.64 -6.82 9.37
N THR A 422 12.80 -7.86 9.34
CA THR A 422 11.36 -7.75 9.70
C THR A 422 11.09 -7.73 11.19
N PHE A 423 12.11 -8.04 12.01
CA PHE A 423 12.05 -8.21 13.47
C PHE A 423 10.98 -9.20 14.01
N ASP A 424 10.37 -10.01 13.14
CA ASP A 424 9.29 -10.93 13.53
C ASP A 424 9.72 -12.04 14.50
N TYR A 425 10.95 -12.58 14.41
CA TYR A 425 11.25 -13.89 14.99
C TYR A 425 12.40 -13.93 16.00
N ASP A 426 12.08 -14.36 17.23
CA ASP A 426 13.08 -14.69 18.26
C ASP A 426 13.74 -16.05 18.00
N TYR A 427 14.94 -16.02 17.40
CA TYR A 427 15.78 -17.21 17.20
C TYR A 427 16.44 -17.74 18.51
N SER A 428 15.77 -17.63 19.66
CA SER A 428 16.26 -18.08 20.97
C SER A 428 16.31 -19.61 21.08
N PRO A 429 17.39 -20.23 21.63
CA PRO A 429 18.58 -19.59 22.20
C PRO A 429 19.61 -19.21 21.13
N GLY A 430 19.70 -17.91 20.83
CA GLY A 430 20.54 -17.36 19.79
C GLY A 430 20.77 -15.85 19.98
N THR A 431 21.62 -15.28 19.14
CA THR A 431 21.96 -13.84 19.15
C THR A 431 21.99 -13.27 17.74
N VAL A 432 21.14 -13.76 16.85
CA VAL A 432 21.12 -13.42 15.42
C VAL A 432 19.83 -12.68 15.08
N LEU A 433 19.96 -11.57 14.34
CA LEU A 433 18.88 -10.91 13.60
C LEU A 433 19.13 -11.21 12.12
N ALA A 434 18.26 -12.03 11.50
CA ALA A 434 18.49 -12.53 10.15
C ALA A 434 18.24 -11.47 9.06
N ASP A 435 19.09 -11.46 8.03
CA ASP A 435 18.92 -10.63 6.82
C ASP A 435 18.04 -11.33 5.76
N TYR A 436 16.85 -10.78 5.56
CA TYR A 436 15.84 -11.27 4.63
C TYR A 436 16.08 -10.83 3.17
N SER A 437 17.14 -10.06 2.88
CA SER A 437 17.40 -9.47 1.56
C SER A 437 18.24 -10.31 0.59
N GLY A 438 18.57 -11.56 0.94
CA GLY A 438 19.46 -12.42 0.15
C GLY A 438 20.97 -12.18 0.34
N ASN A 439 21.39 -11.06 0.98
CA ASN A 439 22.80 -10.67 1.03
C ASN A 439 23.60 -11.29 2.19
N GLY A 440 22.92 -11.76 3.24
CA GLY A 440 23.56 -12.42 4.39
C GLY A 440 24.19 -11.44 5.38
N ASN A 441 23.66 -10.22 5.46
CA ASN A 441 24.12 -9.18 6.38
C ASN A 441 23.58 -9.34 7.81
N ASP A 442 23.54 -10.58 8.32
CA ASP A 442 22.98 -10.92 9.63
C ASP A 442 23.56 -10.04 10.77
N GLY A 443 22.67 -9.46 11.56
CA GLY A 443 23.02 -8.67 12.75
C GLY A 443 23.24 -9.54 13.98
N THR A 444 24.16 -9.15 14.86
CA THR A 444 24.34 -9.79 16.18
C THR A 444 23.61 -9.01 17.27
N LEU A 445 22.69 -9.66 17.99
CA LEU A 445 21.99 -9.08 19.15
C LEU A 445 22.94 -8.91 20.34
N ILE A 446 23.11 -7.68 20.85
CA ILE A 446 24.02 -7.39 21.97
C ILE A 446 23.22 -7.05 23.24
N ASN A 447 23.62 -7.71 24.34
CA ASN A 447 22.98 -7.68 25.66
C ASN A 447 21.50 -8.12 25.68
N SER A 448 21.03 -8.82 24.63
CA SER A 448 19.66 -9.32 24.44
C SER A 448 18.59 -8.21 24.57
N PRO A 449 18.30 -7.47 23.48
CA PRO A 449 17.08 -6.66 23.39
C PRO A 449 15.84 -7.57 23.45
N ASN A 450 14.67 -7.03 23.81
CA ASN A 450 13.47 -7.85 23.98
C ASN A 450 12.68 -7.94 22.66
N TRP A 451 12.10 -9.09 22.36
CA TRP A 451 11.09 -9.22 21.31
C TRP A 451 9.70 -8.97 21.88
N THR A 452 8.89 -8.16 21.21
CA THR A 452 7.54 -7.79 21.66
C THR A 452 6.60 -7.66 20.46
N ASN A 453 5.32 -8.02 20.61
CA ASN A 453 4.32 -7.84 19.55
C ASN A 453 4.28 -6.39 19.03
N SER A 454 4.38 -6.22 17.72
CA SER A 454 4.32 -4.93 17.03
C SER A 454 2.89 -4.47 16.80
N THR A 455 2.74 -3.16 16.72
CA THR A 455 1.54 -2.47 16.25
C THR A 455 1.95 -1.33 15.31
N ALA A 456 3.08 -1.48 14.61
CA ALA A 456 3.67 -0.42 13.78
C ALA A 456 2.73 0.04 12.66
N TYR A 457 2.15 -0.93 11.96
CA TYR A 457 1.09 -0.73 10.98
C TYR A 457 0.14 -1.93 10.96
N ASN A 458 -1.06 -1.72 10.42
CA ASN A 458 -2.04 -2.76 10.15
C ASN A 458 -2.43 -2.74 8.66
N THR A 459 -2.24 -3.85 7.97
CA THR A 459 -2.48 -3.96 6.52
C THR A 459 -3.84 -4.61 6.29
N TRP A 460 -4.63 -4.10 5.34
CA TRP A 460 -5.85 -4.77 4.88
C TRP A 460 -5.47 -6.09 4.20
N LEU A 461 -5.91 -7.23 4.76
CA LEU A 461 -5.65 -8.57 4.22
C LEU A 461 -6.55 -8.94 3.05
N ASN A 462 -7.41 -8.01 2.64
CA ASN A 462 -7.89 -7.90 1.27
C ASN A 462 -9.03 -8.87 0.88
N THR A 463 -9.17 -9.96 1.62
CA THR A 463 -10.39 -10.70 2.04
C THR A 463 -11.73 -10.47 1.33
N ASP A 464 -12.43 -11.58 1.07
CA ASP A 464 -13.83 -11.60 0.58
C ASP A 464 -14.84 -10.97 1.56
N ASP A 465 -14.51 -10.85 2.86
CA ASP A 465 -15.28 -10.04 3.81
C ASP A 465 -14.73 -8.60 3.88
N ASN A 466 -15.64 -7.62 3.88
CA ASN A 466 -15.33 -6.18 3.86
C ASN A 466 -15.65 -5.46 5.19
N SER A 467 -15.91 -6.21 6.26
CA SER A 467 -16.11 -5.70 7.60
C SER A 467 -14.84 -5.04 8.13
N TRP A 468 -14.92 -3.75 8.47
CA TRP A 468 -13.82 -3.05 9.15
C TRP A 468 -13.49 -3.70 10.51
N THR A 469 -14.51 -4.25 11.17
CA THR A 469 -14.47 -4.74 12.55
C THR A 469 -14.32 -6.26 12.65
N ASP A 470 -14.09 -6.96 11.53
CA ASP A 470 -13.65 -8.36 11.57
C ASP A 470 -12.11 -8.37 11.63
N THR A 471 -11.55 -9.13 12.57
CA THR A 471 -10.12 -9.15 12.85
C THR A 471 -9.32 -9.87 11.78
N GLU A 472 -9.91 -10.85 11.09
CA GLU A 472 -9.18 -11.69 10.13
C GLU A 472 -8.90 -10.94 8.81
N ASN A 473 -9.56 -9.80 8.61
CA ASN A 473 -9.33 -8.89 7.48
C ASN A 473 -8.08 -7.99 7.67
N TRP A 474 -7.31 -8.16 8.75
CA TRP A 474 -6.26 -7.23 9.19
C TRP A 474 -4.97 -7.93 9.63
N GLY A 475 -3.82 -7.46 9.15
CA GLY A 475 -2.50 -8.08 9.42
C GLY A 475 -2.16 -8.25 10.90
N LEU A 476 -2.62 -7.35 11.78
CA LEU A 476 -2.43 -7.46 13.23
C LEU A 476 -3.46 -8.33 13.96
N HIS A 477 -4.51 -8.80 13.27
CA HIS A 477 -5.64 -9.56 13.84
C HIS A 477 -6.37 -8.77 14.94
N THR A 478 -6.50 -7.46 14.70
CA THR A 478 -7.15 -6.47 15.57
C THR A 478 -7.90 -5.45 14.74
N GLU A 479 -9.11 -5.06 15.19
CA GLU A 479 -9.87 -3.92 14.67
C GLU A 479 -9.01 -2.63 14.73
N PRO A 480 -8.81 -1.91 13.62
CA PRO A 480 -7.97 -0.71 13.62
C PRO A 480 -8.55 0.43 14.47
N SER A 481 -7.66 1.08 15.21
CA SER A 481 -7.96 2.11 16.19
C SER A 481 -7.27 3.45 15.88
N SER A 482 -7.61 4.49 16.65
CA SER A 482 -7.16 5.87 16.43
C SER A 482 -5.64 6.11 16.57
N THR A 483 -4.89 5.12 17.05
CA THR A 483 -3.41 5.15 17.15
C THR A 483 -2.71 4.41 16.03
N ASP A 484 -3.45 3.76 15.14
CA ASP A 484 -2.85 2.75 14.26
C ASP A 484 -2.61 3.33 12.86
N ASN A 485 -1.46 2.98 12.28
CA ASN A 485 -1.11 3.31 10.91
C ASN A 485 -1.67 2.22 10.00
N ILE A 486 -2.46 2.58 9.00
CA ILE A 486 -3.15 1.58 8.16
C ILE A 486 -2.85 1.74 6.67
N GLY A 487 -2.77 0.61 5.97
CA GLY A 487 -2.55 0.58 4.52
C GLY A 487 -3.53 -0.35 3.81
N ILE A 488 -4.18 0.17 2.76
CA ILE A 488 -4.99 -0.60 1.81
C ILE A 488 -4.20 -0.70 0.51
N PHE A 489 -3.82 -1.92 0.14
CA PHE A 489 -3.01 -2.25 -1.03
C PHE A 489 -3.71 -3.32 -1.88
N HIS A 490 -3.53 -3.25 -3.21
CA HIS A 490 -3.99 -4.27 -4.17
C HIS A 490 -5.49 -4.66 -4.05
N TYR A 491 -6.39 -3.71 -3.77
CA TYR A 491 -7.81 -3.95 -3.51
C TYR A 491 -8.52 -4.66 -4.69
N ILE A 492 -8.82 -5.94 -4.54
CA ILE A 492 -9.32 -6.80 -5.63
C ILE A 492 -10.78 -6.48 -6.06
N GLY A 493 -11.45 -5.63 -5.28
CA GLY A 493 -12.77 -5.09 -5.62
C GLY A 493 -13.91 -5.83 -4.93
N GLY A 494 -14.97 -5.09 -4.61
CA GLY A 494 -16.06 -5.57 -3.76
C GLY A 494 -16.75 -4.42 -3.04
N THR A 495 -17.28 -4.68 -1.86
CA THR A 495 -17.80 -3.66 -0.94
C THR A 495 -16.69 -3.05 -0.09
N SER A 496 -16.82 -1.77 0.29
CA SER A 496 -15.75 -1.01 0.96
C SER A 496 -15.21 -1.68 2.24
N PRO A 497 -13.87 -1.71 2.46
CA PRO A 497 -13.32 -2.00 3.78
C PRO A 497 -13.82 -1.02 4.85
N ILE A 498 -13.95 0.29 4.53
CA ILE A 498 -14.59 1.28 5.41
C ILE A 498 -16.11 1.14 5.33
N SER A 499 -16.59 0.09 6.00
CA SER A 499 -17.99 -0.29 6.14
C SER A 499 -18.66 0.28 7.40
N SER A 500 -17.90 0.89 8.31
CA SER A 500 -18.39 1.57 9.51
C SER A 500 -17.52 2.79 9.87
N THR A 501 -18.05 3.69 10.71
CA THR A 501 -17.36 4.96 11.04
C THR A 501 -16.06 4.70 11.81
N THR A 502 -14.94 5.12 11.24
CA THR A 502 -13.60 4.77 11.74
C THR A 502 -12.72 5.97 12.13
N SER A 503 -11.63 5.73 12.84
CA SER A 503 -10.61 6.72 13.21
C SER A 503 -9.25 6.04 13.31
N VAL A 504 -8.22 6.61 12.66
CA VAL A 504 -6.85 6.05 12.55
C VAL A 504 -5.76 7.13 12.64
N GLN A 505 -4.49 6.73 12.83
CA GLN A 505 -3.37 7.68 12.90
C GLN A 505 -2.98 8.18 11.50
N ASN A 506 -2.30 7.34 10.72
CA ASN A 506 -2.00 7.55 9.31
C ASN A 506 -2.84 6.58 8.45
N PHE A 507 -3.26 7.02 7.26
CA PHE A 507 -4.06 6.21 6.33
C PHE A 507 -3.48 6.25 4.93
N ILE A 508 -3.02 5.11 4.42
CA ILE A 508 -2.41 4.93 3.10
C ILE A 508 -3.39 4.17 2.19
N VAL A 509 -3.63 4.73 1.00
CA VAL A 509 -4.47 4.14 -0.04
C VAL A 509 -3.65 4.00 -1.33
N ASP A 510 -3.25 2.76 -1.64
CA ASP A 510 -2.44 2.42 -2.82
C ASP A 510 -3.27 1.80 -3.95
N ASP A 511 -4.51 1.37 -3.68
CA ASP A 511 -5.46 0.90 -4.70
C ASP A 511 -6.83 1.59 -4.61
N THR A 512 -7.56 1.60 -5.72
CA THR A 512 -8.77 2.41 -5.94
C THR A 512 -9.99 1.79 -5.28
N PHE A 513 -10.54 2.44 -4.26
CA PHE A 513 -11.76 1.99 -3.59
C PHE A 513 -12.76 3.14 -3.29
N THR A 514 -13.87 2.79 -2.66
CA THR A 514 -15.02 3.66 -2.38
C THR A 514 -15.31 3.65 -0.88
N LEU A 515 -15.57 4.78 -0.23
CA LEU A 515 -16.00 4.80 1.19
C LEU A 515 -17.47 4.34 1.33
N ASN A 516 -17.80 3.62 2.41
CA ASN A 516 -19.20 3.37 2.82
C ASN A 516 -19.58 4.01 4.17
N ALA A 517 -18.63 4.63 4.88
CA ALA A 517 -18.86 5.39 6.11
C ALA A 517 -17.86 6.56 6.26
N ASP A 518 -18.17 7.50 7.16
CA ASP A 518 -17.27 8.59 7.56
C ASP A 518 -15.97 8.05 8.19
N ALA A 519 -14.85 8.75 7.98
CA ALA A 519 -13.54 8.37 8.55
C ALA A 519 -12.84 9.58 9.19
N SER A 520 -11.99 9.35 10.19
CA SER A 520 -11.10 10.37 10.76
C SER A 520 -9.64 9.94 10.70
N VAL A 521 -8.74 10.87 10.37
CA VAL A 521 -7.29 10.62 10.28
C VAL A 521 -6.57 11.67 11.12
N SER A 522 -5.81 11.25 12.13
CA SER A 522 -5.19 12.20 13.07
C SER A 522 -3.87 12.80 12.57
N ASP A 523 -3.15 12.11 11.67
CA ASP A 523 -2.02 12.68 10.92
C ASP A 523 -2.17 12.56 9.38
N ASN A 524 -1.43 11.71 8.67
CA ASN A 524 -1.36 11.79 7.21
C ASN A 524 -2.38 10.86 6.52
N LEU A 525 -3.20 11.44 5.64
CA LEU A 525 -3.97 10.69 4.64
C LEU A 525 -3.21 10.74 3.32
N ILE A 526 -2.84 9.58 2.80
CA ILE A 526 -1.97 9.39 1.64
C ILE A 526 -2.74 8.65 0.56
N LEU A 527 -2.76 9.21 -0.65
CA LEU A 527 -3.43 8.64 -1.82
C LEU A 527 -2.41 8.44 -2.96
N GLU A 528 -1.98 7.21 -3.18
CA GLU A 528 -1.33 6.81 -4.43
C GLU A 528 -2.34 6.27 -5.46
N SER A 529 -3.55 5.89 -5.02
CA SER A 529 -4.71 5.62 -5.88
C SER A 529 -5.92 6.50 -5.57
N ASP A 530 -6.85 6.60 -6.52
CA ASP A 530 -8.06 7.43 -6.41
C ASP A 530 -9.06 6.86 -5.37
N LEU A 531 -9.67 7.72 -4.56
CA LEU A 531 -10.64 7.34 -3.51
C LEU A 531 -11.98 8.06 -3.72
N ASP A 532 -13.06 7.29 -3.94
CA ASP A 532 -14.42 7.83 -4.03
C ASP A 532 -14.99 8.06 -2.63
N LEU A 533 -15.31 9.32 -2.32
CA LEU A 533 -15.92 9.72 -1.06
C LEU A 533 -17.36 9.23 -0.92
N ASN A 534 -18.09 8.95 -2.01
CA ASN A 534 -19.42 8.31 -1.99
C ASN A 534 -20.40 8.88 -0.92
N GLY A 535 -20.48 10.20 -0.84
CA GLY A 535 -21.34 10.91 0.11
C GLY A 535 -20.80 11.05 1.54
N GLN A 536 -19.72 10.35 1.89
CA GLN A 536 -19.11 10.32 3.21
C GLN A 536 -18.17 11.52 3.45
N THR A 537 -17.77 11.70 4.71
CA THR A 537 -16.85 12.74 5.16
C THR A 537 -15.57 12.15 5.73
N ILE A 538 -14.43 12.61 5.22
CA ILE A 538 -13.13 12.44 5.89
C ILE A 538 -12.88 13.65 6.78
N THR A 539 -12.60 13.42 8.07
CA THR A 539 -12.20 14.47 9.02
C THR A 539 -10.71 14.36 9.33
N LEU A 540 -9.93 15.33 8.88
CA LEU A 540 -8.51 15.44 9.26
C LEU A 540 -8.38 16.12 10.63
N GLY A 541 -7.55 15.55 11.51
CA GLY A 541 -7.15 16.10 12.81
C GLY A 541 -6.44 17.46 12.72
N SER A 542 -6.05 18.03 13.87
CA SER A 542 -5.52 19.41 13.96
C SER A 542 -4.11 19.60 13.36
N SER A 543 -3.32 18.53 13.27
CA SER A 543 -1.99 18.47 12.63
C SER A 543 -2.03 17.81 11.24
N ALA A 544 -3.06 17.00 11.00
CA ALA A 544 -3.23 16.12 9.86
C ALA A 544 -3.06 16.76 8.48
N THR A 545 -2.69 15.95 7.49
CA THR A 545 -2.36 16.39 6.13
C THR A 545 -2.88 15.40 5.09
N LEU A 546 -3.62 15.90 4.10
CA LEU A 546 -3.88 15.18 2.86
C LEU A 546 -2.65 15.27 1.95
N ILE A 547 -2.20 14.12 1.45
CA ILE A 547 -1.10 13.95 0.49
C ILE A 547 -1.68 13.22 -0.72
N GLU A 548 -2.14 13.99 -1.71
CA GLU A 548 -2.51 13.47 -3.04
C GLU A 548 -1.19 13.23 -3.82
N GLY A 549 -0.79 11.96 -3.92
CA GLY A 549 0.43 11.49 -4.57
C GLY A 549 0.14 11.14 -6.03
N ASN A 550 0.20 9.85 -6.37
CA ASN A 550 -0.33 9.36 -7.65
C ASN A 550 -1.87 9.39 -7.74
N GLY A 551 -2.59 9.46 -6.61
CA GLY A 551 -4.05 9.42 -6.53
C GLY A 551 -4.68 10.66 -5.87
N ARG A 552 -6.00 10.81 -6.03
CA ARG A 552 -6.79 11.94 -5.49
C ARG A 552 -8.11 11.50 -4.85
N LEU A 553 -8.68 12.40 -4.05
CA LEU A 553 -10.09 12.29 -3.65
C LEU A 553 -11.00 12.66 -4.81
N TYR A 554 -12.10 11.92 -5.00
CA TYR A 554 -13.18 12.26 -5.91
C TYR A 554 -14.56 11.85 -5.34
N GLY A 555 -15.64 12.12 -6.08
CA GLY A 555 -16.97 11.61 -5.76
C GLY A 555 -18.09 12.51 -6.24
N SER A 556 -19.27 11.94 -6.50
CA SER A 556 -20.48 12.71 -6.87
C SER A 556 -21.07 13.50 -5.70
N SER A 557 -20.70 13.13 -4.47
CA SER A 557 -20.99 13.79 -3.20
C SER A 557 -19.99 13.30 -2.15
N GLY A 558 -19.97 13.92 -0.97
CA GLY A 558 -18.97 13.69 0.07
C GLY A 558 -17.95 14.83 0.17
N THR A 559 -17.17 14.86 1.25
CA THR A 559 -16.20 15.92 1.53
C THR A 559 -14.97 15.44 2.30
N ILE A 560 -13.91 16.25 2.28
CA ILE A 560 -12.86 16.21 3.31
C ILE A 560 -12.86 17.53 4.07
N THR A 561 -12.81 17.48 5.41
CA THR A 561 -12.90 18.65 6.28
C THR A 561 -11.79 18.67 7.33
N THR A 562 -11.41 19.85 7.77
CA THR A 562 -10.49 20.02 8.90
C THR A 562 -10.69 21.35 9.63
N ALA A 563 -10.28 21.38 10.90
CA ALA A 563 -10.30 22.58 11.74
C ALA A 563 -8.87 23.00 12.12
N ARG A 564 -8.54 24.28 11.92
CA ARG A 564 -7.22 24.87 12.23
C ARG A 564 -7.39 26.16 13.03
N VAL A 565 -6.36 26.55 13.80
CA VAL A 565 -6.26 27.91 14.35
C VAL A 565 -5.35 28.70 13.42
N LEU A 566 -5.94 29.62 12.67
CA LEU A 566 -5.29 30.29 11.54
C LEU A 566 -4.99 31.77 11.87
N SER A 567 -3.72 32.15 11.79
CA SER A 567 -3.25 33.49 12.17
C SER A 567 -1.90 33.80 11.55
N ASN A 568 -1.74 34.95 10.88
CA ASN A 568 -0.48 35.39 10.27
C ASN A 568 0.17 34.32 9.34
N ILE A 569 -0.60 33.83 8.37
CA ILE A 569 -0.19 32.83 7.37
C ILE A 569 0.55 33.50 6.22
N THR A 570 1.74 32.99 5.86
CA THR A 570 2.55 33.52 4.75
C THR A 570 2.28 32.87 3.40
N ALA A 571 1.91 31.59 3.39
CA ALA A 571 1.33 30.79 2.31
C ALA A 571 1.18 29.35 2.85
N GLU A 572 -0.04 28.89 3.11
CA GLU A 572 -0.29 27.53 3.64
C GLU A 572 -1.45 26.88 2.87
N ASN A 573 -1.18 25.76 2.19
CA ASN A 573 -2.20 24.84 1.72
C ASN A 573 -2.80 24.10 2.93
N VAL A 574 -3.91 24.62 3.45
CA VAL A 574 -4.39 24.28 4.79
C VAL A 574 -4.80 22.81 4.89
N GLY A 575 -4.04 22.03 5.67
CA GLY A 575 -4.22 20.58 5.79
C GLY A 575 -4.00 19.78 4.49
N GLY A 576 -3.40 20.38 3.45
CA GLY A 576 -3.23 19.78 2.13
C GLY A 576 -4.46 19.85 1.20
N LEU A 577 -5.59 20.37 1.67
CA LEU A 577 -6.89 20.28 0.97
C LEU A 577 -6.93 20.91 -0.44
N GLY A 578 -6.02 21.83 -0.76
CA GLY A 578 -5.97 22.59 -2.02
C GLY A 578 -6.45 24.04 -1.89
N ALA A 579 -6.77 24.48 -0.67
CA ALA A 579 -7.07 25.88 -0.35
C ALA A 579 -5.82 26.50 0.29
N GLU A 580 -4.99 27.14 -0.53
CA GLU A 580 -3.79 27.83 -0.05
C GLU A 580 -4.12 29.27 0.31
N ILE A 581 -3.89 29.62 1.59
CA ILE A 581 -4.27 30.92 2.16
C ILE A 581 -3.01 31.71 2.53
N THR A 582 -3.05 33.03 2.30
CA THR A 582 -2.08 34.00 2.85
C THR A 582 -2.83 35.15 3.50
N THR A 583 -2.55 35.47 4.77
CA THR A 583 -3.07 36.67 5.44
C THR A 583 -2.25 37.03 6.68
N THR A 584 -2.11 38.34 6.96
CA THR A 584 -1.55 38.84 8.23
C THR A 584 -2.61 39.00 9.33
N ALA A 585 -3.88 38.74 9.03
CA ALA A 585 -4.97 38.78 10.00
C ALA A 585 -5.02 37.51 10.87
N ASP A 586 -5.70 37.64 12.02
CA ASP A 586 -6.09 36.51 12.84
C ASP A 586 -7.48 36.01 12.40
N MET A 587 -7.52 34.85 11.73
CA MET A 587 -8.77 34.19 11.33
C MET A 587 -9.41 33.42 12.49
N GLY A 588 -8.62 33.11 13.54
CA GLY A 588 -9.02 32.31 14.68
C GLY A 588 -9.27 30.84 14.31
N GLY A 589 -10.14 30.17 15.05
CA GLY A 589 -10.61 28.84 14.69
C GLY A 589 -11.33 28.89 13.33
N THR A 590 -10.83 28.14 12.35
CA THR A 590 -11.33 28.11 10.97
C THR A 590 -11.60 26.67 10.57
N ILE A 591 -12.79 26.42 10.04
CA ILE A 591 -13.14 25.16 9.38
C ILE A 591 -12.92 25.34 7.88
N ILE A 592 -12.26 24.35 7.26
CA ILE A 592 -12.03 24.26 5.82
C ILE A 592 -12.58 22.92 5.37
N THR A 593 -13.54 22.93 4.43
CA THR A 593 -14.14 21.73 3.85
C THR A 593 -13.99 21.79 2.34
N ARG A 594 -13.29 20.82 1.74
CA ARG A 594 -13.28 20.57 0.30
C ARG A 594 -14.35 19.55 -0.05
N GLY A 595 -15.13 19.83 -1.08
CA GLY A 595 -16.00 18.84 -1.71
C GLY A 595 -15.83 18.80 -3.23
N HIS A 596 -16.20 17.67 -3.82
CA HIS A 596 -15.83 17.31 -5.19
C HIS A 596 -17.03 17.31 -6.16
N ALA A 597 -18.21 17.68 -5.66
CA ALA A 597 -19.41 17.86 -6.46
C ALA A 597 -19.47 19.26 -7.09
N ALA A 598 -19.71 19.33 -8.41
CA ALA A 598 -19.84 20.59 -9.13
C ALA A 598 -21.00 21.46 -8.61
N GLN A 599 -20.72 22.74 -8.36
CA GLN A 599 -21.66 23.74 -7.85
C GLN A 599 -22.29 24.51 -9.00
N SER A 600 -23.57 24.26 -9.28
CA SER A 600 -24.34 24.95 -10.35
C SER A 600 -23.67 24.96 -11.73
N GLY A 601 -22.87 23.94 -12.05
CA GLY A 601 -22.14 23.82 -13.33
C GLY A 601 -20.66 24.20 -13.28
N SER A 602 -20.10 24.53 -12.11
CA SER A 602 -18.67 24.79 -11.90
C SER A 602 -17.78 23.57 -12.19
N ILE A 603 -16.46 23.70 -11.96
CA ILE A 603 -15.58 22.52 -11.82
C ILE A 603 -16.01 21.64 -10.63
N GLN A 604 -15.58 20.38 -10.60
CA GLN A 604 -15.79 19.38 -9.55
C GLN A 604 -14.89 19.60 -8.32
N ARG A 605 -14.78 20.85 -7.87
CA ARG A 605 -14.12 21.23 -6.61
C ARG A 605 -14.77 22.50 -6.05
N TYR A 606 -15.05 22.50 -4.76
CA TYR A 606 -15.43 23.68 -4.00
C TYR A 606 -14.80 23.67 -2.61
N PHE A 607 -14.71 24.84 -1.98
CA PHE A 607 -14.28 25.00 -0.60
C PHE A 607 -15.32 25.79 0.21
N ASP A 608 -15.79 25.25 1.33
CA ASP A 608 -16.36 26.08 2.41
C ASP A 608 -15.23 26.43 3.37
N ILE A 609 -14.96 27.73 3.51
CA ILE A 609 -13.97 28.28 4.43
C ILE A 609 -14.71 29.19 5.40
N THR A 610 -14.84 28.73 6.65
CA THR A 610 -15.59 29.41 7.72
C THR A 610 -14.67 29.74 8.90
N PRO A 611 -14.07 30.96 8.92
CA PRO A 611 -13.31 31.50 10.05
C PRO A 611 -14.20 31.98 11.19
N THR A 612 -13.67 31.97 12.42
CA THR A 612 -14.27 32.66 13.57
C THR A 612 -14.24 34.18 13.36
N ASN A 613 -13.11 34.71 12.87
CA ASN A 613 -12.90 36.14 12.64
C ASN A 613 -13.02 36.46 11.14
N ASN A 614 -14.23 36.36 10.58
CA ASN A 614 -14.43 36.41 9.13
C ASN A 614 -14.70 37.82 8.55
N SER A 615 -13.82 38.80 8.81
CA SER A 615 -13.97 40.16 8.28
C SER A 615 -12.68 40.98 8.26
N GLY A 616 -12.44 41.74 7.18
CA GLY A 616 -11.25 42.58 7.01
C GLY A 616 -9.95 41.78 6.85
N LEU A 617 -10.05 40.54 6.37
CA LEU A 617 -8.94 39.60 6.34
C LEU A 617 -7.82 39.97 5.36
N ASN A 618 -8.11 40.77 4.32
CA ASN A 618 -7.16 41.13 3.25
C ASN A 618 -6.33 39.91 2.78
N ALA A 619 -6.99 38.77 2.63
CA ALA A 619 -6.36 37.50 2.35
C ALA A 619 -6.10 37.31 0.84
N THR A 620 -5.15 36.44 0.51
CA THR A 620 -5.07 35.81 -0.81
C THR A 620 -5.54 34.37 -0.67
N LEU A 621 -6.33 33.91 -1.63
CA LEU A 621 -6.64 32.49 -1.84
C LEU A 621 -5.99 32.05 -3.16
N VAL A 622 -5.21 30.99 -3.10
CA VAL A 622 -4.77 30.21 -4.25
C VAL A 622 -5.59 28.91 -4.22
N PHE A 623 -6.55 28.82 -5.14
CA PHE A 623 -7.45 27.68 -5.30
C PHE A 623 -6.77 26.67 -6.23
N HIS A 624 -6.28 25.55 -5.69
CA HIS A 624 -5.69 24.45 -6.46
C HIS A 624 -6.77 23.48 -6.96
N TYR A 625 -6.61 22.89 -8.16
CA TYR A 625 -7.52 21.89 -8.77
C TYR A 625 -6.75 20.85 -9.61
N PHE A 626 -7.43 19.80 -10.07
CA PHE A 626 -6.91 18.85 -11.06
C PHE A 626 -7.62 18.98 -12.43
N ASP A 627 -6.94 18.67 -13.53
CA ASP A 627 -7.54 18.60 -14.88
C ASP A 627 -8.79 17.69 -14.90
N ALA A 628 -8.72 16.57 -14.18
CA ALA A 628 -9.78 15.59 -14.03
C ALA A 628 -10.98 16.08 -13.20
N GLU A 629 -10.95 17.31 -12.67
CA GLU A 629 -12.09 17.97 -12.02
C GLU A 629 -12.73 19.05 -12.92
N LEU A 630 -12.16 19.38 -14.08
CA LEU A 630 -12.58 20.53 -14.89
C LEU A 630 -14.03 20.50 -15.38
N ASN A 631 -14.72 19.35 -15.32
CA ASN A 631 -16.17 19.24 -15.59
C ASN A 631 -16.61 19.82 -16.96
N GLY A 632 -15.71 19.78 -17.96
CA GLY A 632 -15.94 20.35 -19.29
C GLY A 632 -15.83 21.89 -19.38
N GLN A 633 -15.45 22.58 -18.30
CA GLN A 633 -15.18 24.02 -18.28
C GLN A 633 -13.93 24.36 -19.11
N ASN A 634 -13.91 25.52 -19.75
CA ASN A 634 -12.69 26.06 -20.35
C ASN A 634 -11.73 26.59 -19.28
N GLU A 635 -10.74 25.77 -18.93
CA GLU A 635 -9.68 26.05 -17.96
C GLU A 635 -9.05 27.44 -18.12
N SER A 636 -8.71 27.83 -19.35
CA SER A 636 -8.06 29.12 -19.66
C SER A 636 -8.89 30.37 -19.33
N THR A 637 -10.14 30.19 -18.92
CA THR A 637 -11.08 31.25 -18.55
C THR A 637 -11.66 31.09 -17.15
N LEU A 638 -11.09 30.22 -16.30
CA LEU A 638 -11.57 30.01 -14.93
C LEU A 638 -11.42 31.26 -14.06
N GLU A 639 -12.50 31.59 -13.35
CA GLU A 639 -12.57 32.65 -12.33
C GLU A 639 -13.25 32.12 -11.06
N LEU A 640 -12.96 32.71 -9.90
CA LEU A 640 -13.62 32.30 -8.65
C LEU A 640 -15.01 32.93 -8.50
N PHE A 641 -15.93 32.11 -8.03
CA PHE A 641 -17.29 32.46 -7.64
C PHE A 641 -17.48 32.17 -6.14
N ARG A 642 -18.29 33.00 -5.47
CA ARG A 642 -18.57 32.92 -4.04
C ARG A 642 -20.08 32.84 -3.79
N SER A 643 -20.50 31.98 -2.87
CA SER A 643 -21.83 32.00 -2.26
C SER A 643 -21.73 32.36 -0.78
N VAL A 644 -22.71 33.09 -0.27
CA VAL A 644 -22.87 33.44 1.15
C VAL A 644 -24.16 32.85 1.76
N ASP A 645 -24.83 31.98 1.01
CA ASP A 645 -26.15 31.42 1.29
C ASP A 645 -26.22 29.91 0.94
N ALA A 646 -25.15 29.19 1.31
CA ALA A 646 -25.00 27.74 1.16
C ALA A 646 -25.24 27.22 -0.27
N GLY A 647 -24.70 27.93 -1.26
CA GLY A 647 -24.77 27.57 -2.68
C GLY A 647 -26.05 28.02 -3.40
N SER A 648 -26.98 28.71 -2.71
CA SER A 648 -28.26 29.12 -3.30
C SER A 648 -28.09 30.22 -4.37
N ASN A 649 -27.19 31.17 -4.16
CA ASN A 649 -26.79 32.18 -5.14
C ASN A 649 -25.27 32.28 -5.23
N TRP A 650 -24.75 32.43 -6.45
CA TRP A 650 -23.33 32.53 -6.73
C TRP A 650 -22.99 33.89 -7.35
N THR A 651 -22.01 34.58 -6.77
CA THR A 651 -21.50 35.86 -7.25
C THR A 651 -20.10 35.66 -7.82
N LYS A 652 -19.87 36.09 -9.07
CA LYS A 652 -18.54 36.08 -9.67
C LYS A 652 -17.65 37.12 -8.98
N ILE A 653 -16.47 36.70 -8.50
CA ILE A 653 -15.51 37.57 -7.83
C ILE A 653 -14.27 37.82 -8.72
N GLY A 654 -13.95 36.87 -9.61
CA GLY A 654 -12.82 36.95 -10.53
C GLY A 654 -11.62 36.13 -10.05
N GLY A 655 -10.46 36.32 -10.68
CA GLY A 655 -9.22 35.67 -10.30
C GLY A 655 -8.15 35.77 -11.39
N THR A 656 -7.05 35.06 -11.21
CA THR A 656 -6.04 34.83 -12.25
C THR A 656 -5.71 33.35 -12.28
N VAL A 657 -6.06 32.69 -13.39
CA VAL A 657 -5.78 31.26 -13.61
C VAL A 657 -4.34 31.05 -14.08
N ASN A 658 -3.75 29.93 -13.65
CA ASN A 658 -2.46 29.42 -14.10
C ASN A 658 -2.60 27.93 -14.49
N THR A 659 -2.75 27.67 -15.79
CA THR A 659 -2.96 26.34 -16.39
C THR A 659 -1.68 25.49 -16.53
N VAL A 660 -0.68 25.76 -15.68
CA VAL A 660 0.57 25.00 -15.57
C VAL A 660 0.84 24.60 -14.11
N ALA A 661 0.21 25.29 -13.15
CA ALA A 661 0.19 24.94 -11.73
C ALA A 661 -1.24 24.72 -11.23
N ASN A 662 -2.19 24.49 -12.15
CA ASN A 662 -3.62 24.21 -11.93
C ASN A 662 -4.25 24.99 -10.78
N THR A 663 -4.13 26.32 -10.86
CA THR A 663 -4.53 27.23 -9.79
C THR A 663 -5.33 28.42 -10.30
N VAL A 664 -6.25 28.91 -9.47
CA VAL A 664 -6.86 30.26 -9.63
C VAL A 664 -6.55 31.09 -8.38
N THR A 665 -5.81 32.19 -8.56
CA THR A 665 -5.41 33.09 -7.47
C THR A 665 -6.34 34.30 -7.40
N LEU A 666 -6.75 34.68 -6.19
CA LEU A 666 -7.56 35.87 -5.92
C LEU A 666 -7.05 36.64 -4.70
N SER A 667 -6.89 37.96 -4.83
CA SER A 667 -6.48 38.87 -3.77
C SER A 667 -6.96 40.31 -4.06
N PRO A 668 -7.40 41.10 -3.07
CA PRO A 668 -7.62 40.73 -1.67
C PRO A 668 -9.02 40.12 -1.43
N ILE A 669 -9.14 39.30 -0.37
CA ILE A 669 -10.38 38.72 0.12
C ILE A 669 -10.63 39.24 1.55
N ASP A 670 -11.69 40.02 1.75
CA ASP A 670 -12.05 40.55 3.07
C ASP A 670 -12.74 39.53 3.99
N ALA A 671 -13.43 38.54 3.40
CA ALA A 671 -14.16 37.50 4.12
C ALA A 671 -14.35 36.26 3.21
N PHE A 672 -14.23 35.07 3.81
CA PHE A 672 -14.51 33.78 3.19
C PHE A 672 -15.97 33.33 3.37
N SER A 673 -16.34 32.22 2.75
CA SER A 673 -17.60 31.46 2.87
C SER A 673 -17.47 30.25 1.92
N LEU A 674 -18.52 29.85 1.21
CA LEU A 674 -18.46 28.87 0.13
C LEU A 674 -17.89 29.47 -1.17
N TRP A 675 -16.92 28.80 -1.78
CA TRP A 675 -16.22 29.20 -3.02
C TRP A 675 -16.13 28.04 -4.03
N THR A 676 -16.20 28.36 -5.32
CA THR A 676 -15.96 27.44 -6.44
C THR A 676 -15.23 28.16 -7.57
N SER A 677 -14.77 27.41 -8.57
CA SER A 677 -14.18 27.93 -9.81
C SER A 677 -15.02 27.52 -11.01
N ALA A 678 -15.33 28.44 -11.91
CA ALA A 678 -16.08 28.16 -13.14
C ALA A 678 -15.54 29.01 -14.29
N GLN A 679 -15.81 28.61 -15.52
CA GLN A 679 -15.42 29.38 -16.70
C GLN A 679 -16.12 30.74 -16.69
N ASN A 680 -15.43 31.76 -17.16
CA ASN A 680 -15.99 33.09 -17.36
C ASN A 680 -16.95 33.09 -18.55
N ASP A 681 -18.16 32.58 -18.32
CA ASP A 681 -19.31 32.75 -19.21
C ASP A 681 -19.72 34.23 -19.23
N ASN A 682 -19.05 35.01 -20.08
CA ASN A 682 -19.70 36.13 -20.74
C ASN A 682 -20.93 35.54 -21.45
N ALA A 683 -22.12 35.89 -20.96
CA ALA A 683 -23.37 35.28 -21.39
C ALA A 683 -23.52 35.27 -22.92
N LEU A 684 -24.16 34.22 -23.43
CA LEU A 684 -24.35 33.98 -24.87
C LEU A 684 -24.84 35.26 -25.59
N PRO A 685 -24.39 35.51 -26.84
CA PRO A 685 -24.41 36.85 -27.46
C PRO A 685 -25.78 37.48 -27.72
N VAL A 686 -26.88 36.82 -27.35
CA VAL A 686 -28.25 37.33 -27.37
C VAL A 686 -29.05 36.72 -26.21
N GLU A 687 -29.74 37.56 -25.43
CA GLU A 687 -30.80 37.15 -24.51
C GLU A 687 -32.17 37.33 -25.18
N LEU A 688 -33.03 36.30 -25.18
CA LEU A 688 -34.26 36.25 -25.97
C LEU A 688 -35.53 36.40 -25.12
N ALA A 689 -36.18 37.56 -25.20
CA ALA A 689 -37.42 37.87 -24.49
C ALA A 689 -38.65 37.15 -25.06
N SER A 690 -38.74 37.03 -26.40
CA SER A 690 -39.88 36.41 -27.06
C SER A 690 -39.55 35.83 -28.43
N PHE A 691 -40.30 34.82 -28.86
CA PHE A 691 -40.36 34.36 -30.25
C PHE A 691 -41.81 33.94 -30.59
N THR A 692 -42.35 34.44 -31.69
CA THR A 692 -43.71 34.15 -32.17
C THR A 692 -43.77 34.00 -33.68
N VAL A 693 -44.79 33.30 -34.19
CA VAL A 693 -45.00 33.08 -35.62
C VAL A 693 -46.44 33.38 -36.04
N GLU A 694 -46.61 34.20 -37.07
CA GLU A 694 -47.90 34.56 -37.65
C GLU A 694 -48.02 34.01 -39.08
N ASN A 695 -49.06 33.23 -39.36
CA ASN A 695 -49.37 32.78 -40.73
C ASN A 695 -49.87 33.97 -41.58
N LYS A 696 -49.29 34.17 -42.77
CA LYS A 696 -49.65 35.22 -43.73
C LYS A 696 -49.99 34.60 -45.09
N MET A 697 -50.74 35.35 -45.91
CA MET A 697 -51.26 34.91 -47.21
C MET A 697 -50.20 34.34 -48.18
N HIS A 698 -48.93 34.71 -48.02
CA HIS A 698 -47.81 34.28 -48.86
C HIS A 698 -46.52 33.98 -48.04
N GLY A 699 -46.66 33.46 -46.81
CA GLY A 699 -45.51 33.11 -45.96
C GLY A 699 -45.82 32.96 -44.46
N VAL A 700 -44.78 32.74 -43.66
CA VAL A 700 -44.82 32.80 -42.19
C VAL A 700 -44.00 33.99 -41.72
N LEU A 701 -44.61 34.90 -40.97
CA LEU A 701 -43.91 36.02 -40.34
C LEU A 701 -43.39 35.56 -38.99
N CYS A 702 -42.08 35.37 -38.87
CA CYS A 702 -41.39 35.16 -37.60
C CYS A 702 -41.16 36.52 -36.93
N LYS A 703 -41.37 36.60 -35.63
CA LYS A 703 -41.10 37.78 -34.80
C LYS A 703 -40.37 37.38 -33.54
N TRP A 704 -39.38 38.16 -33.13
CA TRP A 704 -38.69 37.95 -31.87
C TRP A 704 -38.28 39.27 -31.24
N THR A 705 -38.00 39.20 -29.94
CA THR A 705 -37.51 40.34 -29.15
C THR A 705 -36.29 39.86 -28.39
N THR A 706 -35.19 40.59 -28.51
CA THR A 706 -34.01 40.41 -27.66
C THR A 706 -34.12 41.34 -26.45
N GLU A 707 -33.67 40.94 -25.26
CA GLU A 707 -33.49 41.86 -24.10
C GLU A 707 -32.16 42.62 -24.22
N SER A 708 -31.11 41.91 -24.65
CA SER A 708 -29.76 42.43 -24.87
C SER A 708 -29.02 41.62 -25.94
N GLU A 709 -27.97 42.22 -26.53
CA GLU A 709 -27.09 41.60 -27.53
C GLU A 709 -25.64 42.01 -27.30
N ILE A 710 -24.68 41.12 -27.57
CA ILE A 710 -23.23 41.34 -27.45
C ILE A 710 -22.54 40.82 -28.71
N GLU A 711 -21.95 41.72 -29.49
CA GLU A 711 -21.30 41.46 -30.78
C GLU A 711 -22.13 40.63 -31.79
N ASN A 712 -23.46 40.67 -31.66
CA ASN A 712 -24.39 39.91 -32.49
C ASN A 712 -24.33 40.35 -33.97
N LEU A 713 -23.78 39.48 -34.81
CA LEU A 713 -23.75 39.66 -36.27
C LEU A 713 -25.13 39.46 -36.91
N GLY A 714 -26.00 38.66 -36.30
CA GLY A 714 -27.35 38.39 -36.76
C GLY A 714 -27.79 36.94 -36.68
N PHE A 715 -29.04 36.74 -37.08
CA PHE A 715 -29.83 35.54 -36.81
C PHE A 715 -29.83 34.55 -37.99
N ILE A 716 -30.15 33.30 -37.69
CA ILE A 716 -30.41 32.25 -38.68
C ILE A 716 -31.79 31.68 -38.37
N LEU A 717 -32.66 31.60 -39.37
CA LEU A 717 -34.00 31.02 -39.22
C LEU A 717 -34.00 29.62 -39.81
N GLU A 718 -34.29 28.62 -38.96
CA GLU A 718 -34.42 27.23 -39.36
C GLU A 718 -35.86 26.73 -39.25
N ARG A 719 -36.19 25.70 -40.04
CA ARG A 719 -37.44 24.94 -39.94
C ARG A 719 -37.16 23.46 -40.05
N LYS A 720 -37.79 22.67 -39.18
CA LYS A 720 -37.99 21.23 -39.38
C LYS A 720 -39.47 20.92 -39.62
N LEU A 721 -39.73 19.76 -40.21
CA LEU A 721 -41.01 19.08 -40.10
C LEU A 721 -40.98 18.12 -38.90
N GLU A 722 -42.13 17.65 -38.45
CA GLU A 722 -42.22 16.64 -37.40
C GLU A 722 -41.51 15.34 -37.86
N GLY A 723 -40.60 14.81 -37.04
CA GLY A 723 -39.76 13.67 -37.40
C GLY A 723 -38.59 13.96 -38.36
N ALA A 724 -38.32 15.22 -38.71
CA ALA A 724 -37.21 15.61 -39.60
C ALA A 724 -36.13 16.45 -38.89
N ASN A 725 -34.95 16.52 -39.50
CA ASN A 725 -33.88 17.44 -39.09
C ASN A 725 -34.27 18.91 -39.33
N TRP A 726 -33.59 19.82 -38.63
CA TRP A 726 -33.63 21.24 -38.95
C TRP A 726 -33.01 21.53 -40.32
N THR A 727 -33.39 22.65 -40.91
CA THR A 727 -32.90 23.14 -42.20
C THR A 727 -32.94 24.66 -42.18
N GLU A 728 -31.78 25.28 -42.43
CA GLU A 728 -31.67 26.73 -42.66
C GLU A 728 -32.60 27.16 -43.79
N ILE A 729 -33.46 28.14 -43.48
CA ILE A 729 -34.33 28.81 -44.45
C ILE A 729 -33.58 30.02 -45.02
N VAL A 730 -32.93 30.79 -44.13
CA VAL A 730 -32.24 32.05 -44.40
C VAL A 730 -31.33 32.43 -43.23
N SER A 731 -30.28 33.19 -43.51
CA SER A 731 -29.28 33.67 -42.54
C SER A 731 -29.00 35.16 -42.75
N TYR A 732 -28.54 35.86 -41.70
CA TYR A 732 -27.93 37.20 -41.83
C TYR A 732 -26.80 37.28 -42.88
N LYS A 733 -26.19 36.14 -43.23
CA LYS A 733 -25.19 36.00 -44.30
C LYS A 733 -25.77 36.12 -45.71
N THR A 734 -27.08 35.93 -45.86
CA THR A 734 -27.81 35.90 -47.14
C THR A 734 -28.90 36.95 -47.25
N ASP A 735 -29.45 37.45 -46.14
CA ASP A 735 -30.38 38.58 -46.10
C ASP A 735 -30.04 39.56 -44.96
N ASN A 736 -29.87 40.84 -45.29
CA ASN A 736 -29.56 41.90 -44.33
C ASN A 736 -30.69 42.15 -43.32
N GLY A 737 -31.93 41.72 -43.60
CA GLY A 737 -33.08 41.79 -42.68
C GLY A 737 -32.94 40.93 -41.42
N LEU A 738 -31.87 40.13 -41.32
CA LEU A 738 -31.53 39.30 -40.17
C LEU A 738 -30.28 39.76 -39.41
N MET A 739 -29.69 40.91 -39.74
CA MET A 739 -28.52 41.43 -39.02
C MET A 739 -28.86 41.85 -37.58
N GLY A 740 -27.96 41.52 -36.64
CA GLY A 740 -28.02 41.98 -35.25
C GLY A 740 -27.65 43.45 -35.10
N GLN A 741 -27.84 44.04 -33.92
CA GLN A 741 -27.36 45.41 -33.63
C GLN A 741 -25.88 45.44 -33.17
N GLY A 742 -25.18 44.30 -33.19
CA GLY A 742 -23.87 44.17 -32.54
C GLY A 742 -24.05 44.12 -31.03
N THR A 743 -23.77 45.22 -30.34
CA THR A 743 -23.81 45.28 -28.87
C THR A 743 -24.82 46.32 -28.39
N ILE A 744 -25.89 45.88 -27.73
CA ILE A 744 -26.99 46.70 -27.19
C ILE A 744 -27.50 46.15 -25.85
N SER A 745 -27.97 47.04 -24.99
CA SER A 745 -28.42 46.73 -23.63
C SER A 745 -29.85 47.22 -23.37
N TYR A 746 -30.72 47.07 -24.37
CA TYR A 746 -32.13 47.44 -24.31
C TYR A 746 -32.96 46.55 -25.27
N PRO A 747 -34.25 46.32 -24.99
CA PRO A 747 -35.04 45.40 -25.80
C PRO A 747 -35.17 45.84 -27.26
N THR A 748 -34.94 44.92 -28.20
CA THR A 748 -35.01 45.19 -29.65
C THR A 748 -35.91 44.16 -30.34
N GLU A 749 -36.88 44.67 -31.09
CA GLU A 749 -37.84 43.86 -31.85
C GLU A 749 -37.35 43.59 -33.28
N TYR A 750 -37.57 42.36 -33.73
CA TYR A 750 -37.24 41.86 -35.06
C TYR A 750 -38.46 41.19 -35.69
N GLU A 751 -38.65 41.37 -37.00
CA GLU A 751 -39.59 40.58 -37.78
C GLU A 751 -39.02 40.18 -39.14
N TYR A 752 -39.30 38.95 -39.58
CA TYR A 752 -38.85 38.43 -40.87
C TYR A 752 -39.92 37.54 -41.52
N LEU A 753 -40.27 37.84 -42.78
CA LEU A 753 -41.26 37.08 -43.54
C LEU A 753 -40.60 35.94 -44.31
N VAL A 754 -40.70 34.72 -43.80
CA VAL A 754 -40.37 33.49 -44.53
C VAL A 754 -41.41 33.28 -45.63
N HIS A 755 -41.02 33.51 -46.88
CA HIS A 755 -41.81 33.08 -48.03
C HIS A 755 -41.83 31.55 -48.15
N LEU A 756 -42.98 30.99 -48.56
CA LEU A 756 -43.24 29.55 -48.70
C LEU A 756 -43.48 29.17 -50.16
#